data_AF-A0A433JLM4-F1
#
_entry.id   AF-A0A433JLM4-F1
#
_cell.length_a   1.000
_cell.length_b   1.000
_cell.length_c   1.000
_cell.angle_alpha   90.00
_cell.angle_beta   90.00
_cell.angle_gamma   90.00
#
_symmetry.space_group_name_H-M   'P 1'
#
loop_
_entity.id
_entity.type
_entity.pdbx_description
1 polymer ?
#
loop_
_entity_poly.entity_id
_entity_poly.type
_entity_poly.pdbx_seq_one_letter_code
_entity_poly.pdbx_strand_id
1 'polypeptide(L)'
;MKSLMPWVCLVATASVQVAFANEGLDAYREGDYVNAAAKLAADAGKDPIVDYYLGRMRLYGYGQLKNNALALRHFKQAAEKGFLPAQNIMARYTLLVENNPEQALSWFKKAAEGNDVQAQMYCAAAYLFGIGTNKNSNLAKKYYIDAAKNGNSIAEYTLAEHFLQSRHGNDKKLGLIWLNKAVEKGNPQAQLKLGELYAEGKLVPKDLDKSSQLINQAIAQDYVDAIYEAGKIAEEQKDLNAAKDWYAKGAFKNYLPAQVALAQLYLRTDSPLYNPHTGYLWVLKAAQHDSAEAQHLLAKLYQEGKVIAKDEVLGKEWEQKALATEKAMQGPAALSAQAAQWLSNQKAVTFAQGGYQLGGIFSAWQNPEALKENNYNQSPKMDVVDRTALYRPNFVFTTPNEIVVSEYYDALAASLGNLDDAVNFPKYALNKNEFVIHSPPSVPNSPQLWEVAANPVESESFDVFTLLSKPAAPPSLSFFDRLYEQAILGNSSAQFLLAQMYEDGIDVKQNVQEAIKFYQLAAEQKDLRAEYNLGLLYLEGKGGMAPDYQRGMNWLQDAAFKGNAYAQFALGRINERGLRDASGKEVIAANADESTAMYYLAAANDFGTAQYRLAELLVREKPADVSMAAKARRNQLIKQLYEGAVAGGVQQAALPLAFFHAMDSDKAKQVQAFNVAKNEVSKGNGQAALLLGILYDRGLGVEKNSAEAMYWYQQASLNPVSAFILGTYFIEGKSVNQDKEKGRALLQQAADAGFPYADLNLAVLKQQQGEPFLPELDAAHALGNSKASLLLADYYLSQATDEQKMQQSREIYQQLAEKGDKEGQLKLGFMYEKGLGGPVDMAMAQQWYTAAANQEQPVAQYLLGHLYQLGWLGKLPDYVEAKKWYGLAQSNYSPAAVALGFIHETVEDDYEQAFIDYEMAALQNDPNGQFNLGLIYEKGKGRAVDFEKARELYASAAEKNHSQAMTQLAGLFFNGQGGPRDQEQALYWYKKAAALGEREALYQLGLLSETGVALKLDFPEALQYYEQAADKGNAKAMLALARMYQYGLGVEKNNQQAAKFYEKLAALNNPYAQYQLATFYYDGAAGERMPEKGKKLLLQAQENGSAQARKILQRLEAQGQVRLSYIEPVSLNSAPHLAGRPVELMYLDALNEWNLGDEQSSRIILDRIMMQFPHYVPAKRAYEQLNQTLNSPIFG
;
A
#
# COMPACT_ATOMS: atom_id res chain seq x y z
N MET A 1 -17.82 -28.44 -19.67
CA MET A 1 -18.06 -28.75 -18.25
C MET A 1 -18.47 -27.48 -17.54
N LYS A 2 -19.55 -27.56 -16.75
CA LYS A 2 -20.32 -26.44 -16.20
C LYS A 2 -19.54 -25.59 -15.18
N SER A 3 -19.92 -24.32 -15.14
CA SER A 3 -19.61 -23.27 -14.15
C SER A 3 -19.64 -23.72 -12.69
N LEU A 4 -18.65 -23.26 -11.92
CA LEU A 4 -18.71 -23.13 -10.46
C LEU A 4 -17.97 -21.83 -10.07
N MET A 5 -18.65 -20.69 -10.24
CA MET A 5 -18.37 -19.51 -9.40
C MET A 5 -18.97 -19.81 -8.02
N PRO A 6 -18.24 -19.65 -6.91
CA PRO A 6 -18.86 -19.61 -5.60
C PRO A 6 -19.58 -18.27 -5.46
N TRP A 7 -20.91 -18.32 -5.59
CA TRP A 7 -21.82 -17.36 -5.01
C TRP A 7 -21.52 -17.25 -3.50
N VAL A 8 -20.96 -16.13 -3.06
CA VAL A 8 -21.06 -15.71 -1.66
C VAL A 8 -22.16 -14.66 -1.58
N CYS A 9 -23.23 -15.10 -0.91
CA CYS A 9 -24.51 -14.45 -0.63
C CYS A 9 -24.55 -12.91 -0.66
N LEU A 10 -25.41 -12.41 -1.55
CA LEU A 10 -26.34 -11.31 -1.29
C LEU A 10 -26.98 -11.48 0.10
N VAL A 11 -26.68 -10.57 1.02
CA VAL A 11 -27.61 -10.24 2.11
C VAL A 11 -28.05 -8.81 1.88
N ALA A 12 -29.18 -8.66 1.19
CA ALA A 12 -29.97 -7.45 1.27
C ALA A 12 -30.88 -7.55 2.50
N THR A 13 -30.59 -6.80 3.55
CA THR A 13 -31.60 -6.06 4.34
C THR A 13 -30.91 -5.03 5.22
N ALA A 14 -30.95 -3.79 4.75
CA ALA A 14 -31.33 -2.58 5.48
C ALA A 14 -30.52 -1.44 4.87
N SER A 15 -31.24 -0.46 4.32
CA SER A 15 -30.78 0.91 4.24
C SER A 15 -30.40 1.38 5.65
N VAL A 16 -29.22 0.98 6.10
CA VAL A 16 -28.53 1.67 7.18
C VAL A 16 -28.12 2.97 6.52
N GLN A 17 -28.86 4.05 6.79
CA GLN A 17 -28.25 5.37 6.76
C GLN A 17 -26.94 5.21 7.53
N VAL A 18 -25.84 5.20 6.78
CA VAL A 18 -24.47 5.10 7.27
C VAL A 18 -24.26 6.37 8.11
N ALA A 19 -24.69 6.31 9.37
CA ALA A 19 -24.24 7.20 10.43
C ALA A 19 -22.83 6.72 10.82
N PHE A 20 -21.88 6.83 9.89
CA PHE A 20 -20.53 6.31 10.07
C PHE A 20 -19.52 7.36 9.64
N ALA A 21 -19.31 8.36 10.50
CA ALA A 21 -18.03 8.94 10.86
C ALA A 21 -18.27 10.24 11.63
N ASN A 22 -17.51 10.46 12.71
CA ASN A 22 -17.42 11.81 13.26
C ASN A 22 -16.54 12.61 12.30
N GLU A 23 -17.12 13.52 11.53
CA GLU A 23 -16.40 14.35 10.56
C GLU A 23 -15.16 15.07 11.15
N GLY A 24 -15.15 15.29 12.47
CA GLY A 24 -13.98 15.83 13.18
C GLY A 24 -12.83 14.83 13.34
N LEU A 25 -13.11 13.54 13.50
CA LEU A 25 -12.08 12.50 13.58
C LEU A 25 -11.49 12.22 12.19
N ASP A 26 -12.31 12.30 11.15
CA ASP A 26 -11.83 12.18 9.77
C ASP A 26 -10.90 13.35 9.45
N ALA A 27 -11.29 14.58 9.78
CA ALA A 27 -10.41 15.75 9.64
C ALA A 27 -9.09 15.61 10.43
N TYR A 28 -9.09 14.99 11.61
CA TYR A 28 -7.85 14.71 12.35
C TYR A 28 -6.94 13.76 11.54
N ARG A 29 -7.51 12.67 11.03
CA ARG A 29 -6.78 11.62 10.31
C ARG A 29 -6.34 12.06 8.92
N GLU A 30 -6.99 13.05 8.33
CA GLU A 30 -6.58 13.73 7.10
C GLU A 30 -5.48 14.80 7.34
N GLY A 31 -5.19 15.14 8.60
CA GLY A 31 -4.23 16.18 8.95
C GLY A 31 -4.78 17.62 8.91
N ASP A 32 -6.11 17.79 8.85
CA ASP A 32 -6.80 19.07 9.04
C ASP A 32 -7.20 19.30 10.51
N TYR A 33 -6.17 19.53 11.33
CA TYR A 33 -6.31 19.70 12.77
C TYR A 33 -7.14 20.92 13.19
N VAL A 34 -7.33 21.93 12.34
CA VAL A 34 -8.18 23.08 12.72
C VAL A 34 -9.65 22.76 12.52
N ASN A 35 -10.00 22.09 11.43
CA ASN A 35 -11.35 21.60 11.25
C ASN A 35 -11.70 20.51 12.30
N ALA A 36 -10.75 19.60 12.58
CA ALA A 36 -10.88 18.62 13.66
C ALA A 36 -11.14 19.30 15.01
N ALA A 37 -10.37 20.33 15.35
CA ALA A 37 -10.52 21.10 16.58
C ALA A 37 -11.92 21.71 16.73
N ALA A 38 -12.48 22.24 15.65
CA ALA A 38 -13.80 22.87 15.65
C ALA A 38 -14.92 21.85 15.82
N LYS A 39 -14.85 20.72 15.10
CA LYS A 39 -15.90 19.69 15.08
C LYS A 39 -15.91 18.81 16.33
N LEU A 40 -14.73 18.41 16.81
CA LEU A 40 -14.60 17.52 17.97
C LEU A 40 -15.00 18.16 19.30
N ALA A 41 -14.99 19.51 19.39
CA ALA A 41 -15.31 20.22 20.63
C ALA A 41 -16.71 19.92 21.18
N ALA A 42 -17.69 19.62 20.31
CA ALA A 42 -19.07 19.34 20.72
C ALA A 42 -19.23 17.99 21.46
N ASP A 43 -18.31 17.06 21.21
CA ASP A 43 -18.33 15.69 21.74
C ASP A 43 -17.29 15.45 22.85
N ALA A 44 -16.50 16.48 23.18
CA ALA A 44 -15.59 16.47 24.31
C ALA A 44 -16.31 16.08 25.61
N GLY A 45 -15.74 15.15 26.37
CA GLY A 45 -16.32 14.59 27.58
C GLY A 45 -17.45 13.59 27.35
N LYS A 46 -17.91 13.35 26.11
CA LYS A 46 -18.94 12.34 25.77
C LYS A 46 -18.28 11.07 25.21
N ASP A 47 -17.54 11.20 24.11
CA ASP A 47 -16.89 10.08 23.43
C ASP A 47 -15.42 9.94 23.87
N PRO A 48 -14.99 8.79 24.40
CA PRO A 48 -13.60 8.60 24.84
C PRO A 48 -12.57 8.64 23.71
N ILE A 49 -12.95 8.31 22.47
CA ILE A 49 -12.07 8.39 21.30
C ILE A 49 -11.80 9.87 20.97
N VAL A 50 -12.86 10.68 20.96
CA VAL A 50 -12.78 12.13 20.76
C VAL A 50 -11.90 12.77 21.84
N ASP A 51 -12.12 12.40 23.10
CA ASP A 51 -11.30 12.87 24.23
C ASP A 51 -9.81 12.54 23.99
N TYR A 52 -9.48 11.32 23.59
CA TYR A 52 -8.09 10.94 23.30
C TYR A 52 -7.44 11.81 22.20
N TYR A 53 -8.12 12.01 21.08
CA TYR A 53 -7.56 12.78 19.97
C TYR A 53 -7.47 14.28 20.29
N LEU A 54 -8.44 14.86 21.01
CA LEU A 54 -8.31 16.21 21.57
C LEU A 54 -7.10 16.30 22.50
N GLY A 55 -6.87 15.28 23.33
CA GLY A 55 -5.69 15.15 24.17
C GLY A 55 -4.39 15.17 23.36
N ARG A 56 -4.30 14.38 22.27
CA ARG A 56 -3.15 14.38 21.34
C ARG A 56 -2.93 15.76 20.73
N MET A 57 -3.98 16.40 20.21
CA MET A 57 -3.88 17.73 19.59
C MET A 57 -3.34 18.77 20.58
N ARG A 58 -3.80 18.74 21.83
CA ARG A 58 -3.29 19.61 22.91
C ARG A 58 -1.87 19.26 23.34
N LEU A 59 -1.52 17.98 23.37
CA LEU A 59 -0.17 17.55 23.75
C LEU A 59 0.88 18.06 22.74
N TYR A 60 0.56 17.96 21.45
CA TYR A 60 1.46 18.36 20.37
C TYR A 60 1.32 19.82 19.94
N GLY A 61 0.21 20.48 20.24
CA GLY A 61 -0.08 21.84 19.78
C GLY A 61 -0.50 21.91 18.31
N TYR A 62 -1.19 20.88 17.82
CA TYR A 62 -1.68 20.81 16.43
C TYR A 62 -3.07 21.40 16.29
N GLY A 63 -3.20 22.45 15.48
CA GLY A 63 -4.46 23.19 15.27
C GLY A 63 -4.97 23.95 16.51
N GLN A 64 -4.43 23.67 17.68
CA GLN A 64 -4.76 24.28 18.97
C GLN A 64 -3.48 24.57 19.75
N LEU A 65 -3.57 25.44 20.76
CA LEU A 65 -2.45 25.71 21.64
C LEU A 65 -2.02 24.44 22.38
N LYS A 66 -0.71 24.21 22.40
CA LYS A 66 -0.11 23.18 23.24
C LYS A 66 -0.48 23.41 24.70
N ASN A 67 -1.05 22.39 25.34
CA ASN A 67 -1.45 22.43 26.74
C ASN A 67 -1.34 21.04 27.38
N ASN A 68 -0.26 20.79 28.14
CA ASN A 68 -0.03 19.48 28.76
C ASN A 68 -1.09 19.12 29.79
N ALA A 69 -1.51 20.08 30.62
CA ALA A 69 -2.48 19.83 31.68
C ALA A 69 -3.86 19.44 31.11
N LEU A 70 -4.31 20.15 30.07
CA LEU A 70 -5.57 19.85 29.39
C LEU A 70 -5.48 18.53 28.61
N ALA A 71 -4.33 18.25 27.98
CA ALA A 71 -4.10 16.96 27.31
C ALA A 71 -4.26 15.78 28.29
N LEU A 72 -3.63 15.85 29.47
CA LEU A 72 -3.73 14.82 30.50
C LEU A 72 -5.15 14.67 31.06
N ARG A 73 -5.92 15.76 31.17
CA ARG A 73 -7.34 15.68 31.56
C ARG A 73 -8.16 14.91 30.53
N HIS A 74 -7.98 15.21 29.25
CA HIS A 74 -8.63 14.49 28.17
C HIS A 74 -8.23 13.01 28.14
N PHE A 75 -6.93 12.70 28.26
CA PHE A 75 -6.47 11.32 28.36
C PHE A 75 -7.06 10.60 29.58
N LYS A 76 -7.13 11.26 30.75
CA LYS A 76 -7.74 10.70 31.94
C LYS A 76 -9.23 10.40 31.71
N GLN A 77 -10.00 11.33 31.15
CA GLN A 77 -11.42 11.13 30.83
C GLN A 77 -11.63 9.95 29.88
N ALA A 78 -10.84 9.86 28.82
CA ALA A 78 -10.87 8.74 27.88
C ALA A 78 -10.50 7.40 28.58
N ALA A 79 -9.48 7.41 29.43
CA ALA A 79 -8.99 6.24 30.15
C ALA A 79 -10.00 5.72 31.18
N GLU A 80 -10.70 6.62 31.90
CA GLU A 80 -11.76 6.28 32.86
C GLU A 80 -12.95 5.60 32.19
N LYS A 81 -13.22 5.94 30.93
CA LYS A 81 -14.26 5.31 30.09
C LYS A 81 -13.81 4.02 29.40
N GLY A 82 -12.60 3.55 29.64
CA GLY A 82 -12.13 2.26 29.13
C GLY A 82 -11.35 2.33 27.80
N PHE A 83 -11.01 3.51 27.28
CA PHE A 83 -10.25 3.58 26.03
C PHE A 83 -8.79 3.21 26.24
N LEU A 84 -8.40 2.04 25.72
CA LEU A 84 -7.11 1.40 25.99
C LEU A 84 -5.89 2.29 25.67
N PRO A 85 -5.81 2.98 24.51
CA PRO A 85 -4.68 3.87 24.23
C PRO A 85 -4.51 4.97 25.28
N ALA A 86 -5.61 5.52 25.80
CA ALA A 86 -5.55 6.52 26.85
C ALA A 86 -5.12 5.93 28.20
N GLN A 87 -5.57 4.71 28.54
CA GLN A 87 -5.12 4.01 29.75
C GLN A 87 -3.62 3.74 29.71
N ASN A 88 -3.10 3.33 28.55
CA ASN A 88 -1.67 3.08 28.36
C ASN A 88 -0.82 4.35 28.50
N ILE A 89 -1.26 5.48 27.93
CA ILE A 89 -0.58 6.77 28.14
C ILE A 89 -0.61 7.17 29.62
N MET A 90 -1.77 7.07 30.28
CA MET A 90 -1.89 7.42 31.70
C MET A 90 -1.03 6.52 32.59
N ALA A 91 -0.97 5.22 32.32
CA ALA A 91 -0.15 4.27 33.07
C ALA A 91 1.34 4.59 32.96
N ARG A 92 1.84 4.87 31.74
CA ARG A 92 3.24 5.21 31.51
C ARG A 92 3.60 6.60 32.05
N TYR A 93 2.69 7.57 31.92
CA TYR A 93 2.89 8.92 32.44
C TYR A 93 3.00 8.94 33.96
N THR A 94 2.07 8.27 34.64
CA THR A 94 2.09 8.13 36.10
C THR A 94 3.34 7.36 36.59
N LEU A 95 3.78 6.36 35.84
CA LEU A 95 4.99 5.59 36.14
C LEU A 95 6.27 6.42 35.98
N LEU A 96 6.45 7.09 34.84
CA LEU A 96 7.73 7.67 34.44
C LEU A 96 7.88 9.15 34.78
N VAL A 97 6.79 9.92 34.74
CA VAL A 97 6.81 11.38 34.94
C VAL A 97 6.38 11.75 36.35
N GLU A 98 5.27 11.17 36.83
CA GLU A 98 4.80 11.43 38.21
C GLU A 98 5.56 10.59 39.25
N ASN A 99 6.30 9.57 38.82
CA ASN A 99 7.00 8.61 39.68
C ASN A 99 6.09 7.99 40.75
N ASN A 100 4.85 7.65 40.36
CA ASN A 100 3.82 7.08 41.23
C ASN A 100 3.45 5.64 40.79
N PRO A 101 4.19 4.62 41.26
CA PRO A 101 4.00 3.24 40.83
C PRO A 101 2.67 2.64 41.30
N GLU A 102 2.08 3.12 42.40
CA GLU A 102 0.79 2.65 42.88
C GLU A 102 -0.33 3.05 41.91
N GLN A 103 -0.33 4.33 41.51
CA GLN A 103 -1.28 4.83 40.53
C GLN A 103 -1.05 4.23 39.14
N ALA A 104 0.21 4.05 38.75
CA ALA A 104 0.55 3.36 37.50
C ALA A 104 -0.01 1.93 37.46
N LEU A 105 0.17 1.15 38.55
CA LEU A 105 -0.40 -0.18 38.68
C LEU A 105 -1.94 -0.16 38.56
N SER A 106 -2.60 0.86 39.09
CA SER A 106 -4.06 0.99 38.95
C SER A 106 -4.50 1.14 37.48
N TRP A 107 -3.75 1.90 36.68
CA TRP A 107 -4.02 2.06 35.25
C TRP A 107 -3.66 0.82 34.45
N PHE A 108 -2.50 0.21 34.71
CA PHE A 108 -2.11 -1.04 34.05
C PHE A 108 -3.09 -2.18 34.36
N LYS A 109 -3.71 -2.22 35.55
CA LYS A 109 -4.78 -3.19 35.83
C LYS A 109 -5.98 -3.00 34.89
N LYS A 110 -6.43 -1.76 34.70
CA LYS A 110 -7.54 -1.44 33.77
C LYS A 110 -7.18 -1.80 32.32
N ALA A 111 -5.96 -1.49 31.88
CA ALA A 111 -5.50 -1.87 30.54
C ALA A 111 -5.39 -3.40 30.38
N ALA A 112 -4.94 -4.12 31.42
CA ALA A 112 -4.85 -5.58 31.43
C ALA A 112 -6.24 -6.26 31.36
N GLU A 113 -7.28 -5.64 31.94
CA GLU A 113 -8.68 -6.07 31.77
C GLU A 113 -9.15 -5.93 30.31
N GLY A 114 -8.63 -4.94 29.58
CA GLY A 114 -8.76 -4.78 28.13
C GLY A 114 -7.90 -5.73 27.29
N ASN A 115 -7.32 -6.76 27.91
CA ASN A 115 -6.43 -7.76 27.31
C ASN A 115 -5.09 -7.19 26.75
N ASP A 116 -4.63 -6.04 27.26
CA ASP A 116 -3.31 -5.51 26.91
C ASP A 116 -2.19 -6.33 27.55
N VAL A 117 -1.36 -6.95 26.70
CA VAL A 117 -0.32 -7.89 27.11
C VAL A 117 0.81 -7.21 27.88
N GLN A 118 1.19 -5.98 27.51
CA GLN A 118 2.24 -5.24 28.21
C GLN A 118 1.76 -4.84 29.61
N ALA A 119 0.50 -4.42 29.73
CA ALA A 119 -0.12 -4.10 31.01
C ALA A 119 -0.26 -5.33 31.92
N GLN A 120 -0.62 -6.49 31.36
CA GLN A 120 -0.61 -7.77 32.07
C GLN A 120 0.79 -8.09 32.61
N MET A 121 1.82 -7.93 31.77
CA MET A 121 3.21 -8.15 32.18
C MET A 121 3.67 -7.18 33.27
N TYR A 122 3.33 -5.89 33.17
CA TYR A 122 3.62 -4.93 34.23
C TYR A 122 2.94 -5.31 35.54
N CYS A 123 1.65 -5.69 35.51
CA CYS A 123 0.93 -6.13 36.70
C CYS A 123 1.59 -7.36 37.34
N ALA A 124 2.04 -8.32 36.52
CA ALA A 124 2.80 -9.46 37.00
C ALA A 124 4.10 -9.02 37.69
N ALA A 125 4.89 -8.16 37.05
CA ALA A 125 6.13 -7.63 37.63
C ALA A 125 5.87 -6.86 38.94
N ALA A 126 4.85 -6.01 38.98
CA ALA A 126 4.50 -5.23 40.16
C ALA A 126 4.23 -6.12 41.38
N TYR A 127 3.50 -7.23 41.20
CA TYR A 127 3.26 -8.19 42.28
C TYR A 127 4.43 -9.14 42.56
N LEU A 128 5.30 -9.44 41.59
CA LEU A 128 6.51 -10.24 41.83
C LEU A 128 7.54 -9.47 42.65
N PHE A 129 7.81 -8.23 42.26
CA PHE A 129 8.88 -7.41 42.80
C PHE A 129 8.40 -6.47 43.92
N GLY A 130 7.09 -6.21 44.03
CA GLY A 130 6.52 -5.34 45.06
C GLY A 130 6.58 -3.85 44.68
N ILE A 131 6.27 -3.52 43.43
CA ILE A 131 6.33 -2.15 42.90
C ILE A 131 4.93 -1.53 42.96
N GLY A 132 4.75 -0.51 43.80
CA GLY A 132 3.44 0.11 44.03
C GLY A 132 2.42 -0.80 44.72
N THR A 133 2.86 -1.95 45.24
CA THR A 133 2.04 -2.94 45.95
C THR A 133 2.94 -3.87 46.79
N ASN A 134 2.34 -4.59 47.74
CA ASN A 134 3.01 -5.72 48.39
C ASN A 134 3.19 -6.89 47.43
N LYS A 135 4.26 -7.67 47.63
CA LYS A 135 4.54 -8.89 46.86
C LYS A 135 3.40 -9.90 46.99
N ASN A 136 2.96 -10.47 45.88
CA ASN A 136 1.89 -11.46 45.85
C ASN A 136 2.05 -12.42 44.65
N SER A 137 2.68 -13.57 44.88
CA SER A 137 2.97 -14.55 43.83
C SER A 137 1.73 -15.13 43.15
N ASN A 138 0.60 -15.25 43.86
CA ASN A 138 -0.65 -15.78 43.30
C ASN A 138 -1.29 -14.80 42.31
N LEU A 139 -1.31 -13.50 42.66
CA LEU A 139 -1.81 -12.48 41.76
C LEU A 139 -0.87 -12.27 40.56
N ALA A 140 0.45 -12.25 40.79
CA ALA A 140 1.42 -12.23 39.70
C ALA A 140 1.17 -13.36 38.70
N LYS A 141 0.93 -14.57 39.22
CA LYS A 141 0.62 -15.76 38.42
C LYS A 141 -0.60 -15.63 37.54
N LYS A 142 -1.67 -15.02 38.04
CA LYS A 142 -2.85 -14.74 37.22
C LYS A 142 -2.47 -13.92 35.97
N TYR A 143 -1.74 -12.82 36.17
CA TYR A 143 -1.41 -11.91 35.07
C TYR A 143 -0.43 -12.51 34.05
N TYR A 144 0.65 -13.18 34.47
CA TYR A 144 1.55 -13.79 33.50
C TYR A 144 0.95 -15.03 32.82
N ILE A 145 -0.03 -15.73 33.41
CA ILE A 145 -0.79 -16.77 32.70
C ILE A 145 -1.60 -16.16 31.55
N ASP A 146 -2.26 -15.03 31.81
CA ASP A 146 -3.06 -14.36 30.78
C ASP A 146 -2.15 -13.82 29.66
N ALA A 147 -1.01 -13.21 30.01
CA ALA A 147 -0.01 -12.78 29.02
C ALA A 147 0.58 -13.95 28.22
N ALA A 148 0.81 -15.11 28.85
CA ALA A 148 1.32 -16.31 28.17
C ALA A 148 0.28 -16.88 27.17
N LYS A 149 -1.00 -16.87 27.51
CA LYS A 149 -2.08 -17.27 26.57
C LYS A 149 -2.14 -16.35 25.35
N ASN A 150 -1.87 -15.06 25.54
CA ASN A 150 -1.75 -14.08 24.47
C ASN A 150 -0.36 -14.07 23.79
N GLY A 151 0.49 -15.05 24.10
CA GLY A 151 1.72 -15.33 23.38
C GLY A 151 2.95 -14.53 23.82
N ASN A 152 2.95 -13.89 24.98
CA ASN A 152 4.15 -13.24 25.52
C ASN A 152 5.21 -14.27 25.93
N SER A 153 6.39 -14.25 25.30
CA SER A 153 7.41 -15.29 25.50
C SER A 153 8.07 -15.27 26.88
N ILE A 154 8.15 -14.11 27.55
CA ILE A 154 8.67 -13.99 28.94
C ILE A 154 7.68 -14.62 29.91
N ALA A 155 6.39 -14.38 29.68
CA ALA A 155 5.31 -14.98 30.45
C ALA A 155 5.24 -16.50 30.26
N GLU A 156 5.37 -16.98 29.02
CA GLU A 156 5.42 -18.41 28.69
C GLU A 156 6.60 -19.09 29.38
N TYR A 157 7.79 -18.48 29.37
CA TYR A 157 8.96 -18.96 30.11
C TYR A 157 8.72 -18.98 31.63
N THR A 158 8.20 -17.90 32.19
CA THR A 158 7.94 -17.80 33.64
C THR A 158 6.92 -18.85 34.10
N LEU A 159 5.89 -19.10 33.28
CA LEU A 159 4.90 -20.14 33.52
C LEU A 159 5.51 -21.54 33.39
N ALA A 160 6.41 -21.74 32.43
CA ALA A 160 7.15 -22.98 32.27
C ALA A 160 7.99 -23.29 33.51
N GLU A 161 8.77 -22.33 34.03
CA GLU A 161 9.57 -22.50 35.25
C GLU A 161 8.70 -22.89 36.45
N HIS A 162 7.57 -22.22 36.64
CA HIS A 162 6.63 -22.57 37.71
C HIS A 162 6.19 -24.04 37.61
N PHE A 163 5.84 -24.52 36.42
CA PHE A 163 5.40 -25.91 36.21
C PHE A 163 6.55 -26.92 36.36
N LEU A 164 7.76 -26.58 35.92
CA LEU A 164 8.95 -27.43 36.05
C LEU A 164 9.35 -27.64 37.53
N GLN A 165 9.11 -26.66 38.39
CA GLN A 165 9.33 -26.74 39.83
C GLN A 165 8.28 -27.57 40.58
N SER A 166 7.17 -27.96 39.94
CA SER A 166 6.13 -28.78 40.56
C SER A 166 6.64 -30.19 40.91
N ARG A 167 6.08 -30.78 41.97
CA ARG A 167 6.34 -32.18 42.34
C ARG A 167 5.60 -33.18 41.46
N HIS A 168 4.59 -32.75 40.69
CA HIS A 168 3.78 -33.63 39.85
C HIS A 168 4.37 -33.77 38.44
N GLY A 169 4.49 -35.02 37.95
CA GLY A 169 5.07 -35.28 36.63
C GLY A 169 4.29 -34.69 35.45
N ASN A 170 2.95 -34.56 35.57
CA ASN A 170 2.12 -33.95 34.53
C ASN A 170 2.38 -32.43 34.39
N ASP A 171 2.59 -31.74 35.51
CA ASP A 171 2.95 -30.33 35.51
C ASP A 171 4.29 -30.12 34.82
N LYS A 172 5.29 -30.97 35.09
CA LYS A 172 6.60 -30.87 34.43
C LYS A 172 6.52 -31.03 32.91
N LYS A 173 5.64 -31.91 32.41
CA LYS A 173 5.37 -32.03 30.96
C LYS A 173 4.74 -30.77 30.40
N LEU A 174 3.78 -30.18 31.11
CA LEU A 174 3.18 -28.91 30.72
C LEU A 174 4.20 -27.76 30.73
N GLY A 175 5.12 -27.77 31.70
CA GLY A 175 6.26 -26.87 31.76
C GLY A 175 7.15 -26.97 30.53
N LEU A 176 7.48 -28.19 30.08
CA LEU A 176 8.23 -28.40 28.84
C LEU A 176 7.50 -27.88 27.59
N ILE A 177 6.17 -28.01 27.51
CA ILE A 177 5.38 -27.49 26.38
C ILE A 177 5.49 -25.96 26.31
N TRP A 178 5.26 -25.28 27.43
CA TRP A 178 5.38 -23.81 27.49
C TRP A 178 6.82 -23.34 27.25
N LEU A 179 7.81 -24.10 27.74
CA LEU A 179 9.21 -23.81 27.51
C LEU A 179 9.55 -23.86 26.01
N ASN A 180 9.10 -24.89 25.29
CA ASN A 180 9.31 -24.99 23.84
C ASN A 180 8.62 -23.86 23.08
N LYS A 181 7.39 -23.48 23.45
CA LYS A 181 6.70 -22.31 22.84
C LYS A 181 7.51 -21.02 22.99
N ALA A 182 8.07 -20.78 24.17
CA ALA A 182 8.91 -19.60 24.40
C ALA A 182 10.21 -19.66 23.57
N VAL A 183 10.82 -20.84 23.41
CA VAL A 183 12.00 -21.08 22.55
C VAL A 183 11.70 -20.82 21.08
N GLU A 184 10.55 -21.28 20.58
CA GLU A 184 10.10 -21.04 19.19
C GLU A 184 9.96 -19.55 18.87
N LYS A 185 9.64 -18.73 19.89
CA LYS A 185 9.58 -17.26 19.80
C LYS A 185 10.92 -16.58 20.08
N GLY A 186 12.00 -17.33 20.17
CA GLY A 186 13.35 -16.81 20.37
C GLY A 186 13.65 -16.31 21.78
N ASN A 187 12.90 -16.70 22.81
CA ASN A 187 13.18 -16.24 24.17
C ASN A 187 14.53 -16.82 24.68
N PRO A 188 15.53 -15.97 25.02
CA PRO A 188 16.86 -16.44 25.40
C PRO A 188 16.89 -17.16 26.76
N GLN A 189 16.02 -16.79 27.71
CA GLN A 189 15.91 -17.48 29.00
C GLN A 189 15.37 -18.90 28.81
N ALA A 190 14.37 -19.05 27.93
CA ALA A 190 13.81 -20.35 27.60
C ALA A 190 14.81 -21.24 26.85
N GLN A 191 15.59 -20.66 25.93
CA GLN A 191 16.67 -21.35 25.22
C GLN A 191 17.73 -21.87 26.19
N LEU A 192 18.20 -21.01 27.10
CA LEU A 192 19.14 -21.39 28.14
C LEU A 192 18.59 -22.53 29.01
N LYS A 193 17.37 -22.37 29.53
CA LYS A 193 16.77 -23.36 30.43
C LYS A 193 16.51 -24.69 29.77
N LEU A 194 16.08 -24.71 28.51
CA LEU A 194 15.89 -25.94 27.75
C LEU A 194 17.25 -26.62 27.48
N GLY A 195 18.29 -25.83 27.20
CA GLY A 195 19.65 -26.31 27.08
C GLY A 195 20.14 -27.03 28.35
N GLU A 196 19.98 -26.40 29.52
CA GLU A 196 20.29 -27.02 30.83
C GLU A 196 19.59 -28.38 31.00
N LEU A 197 18.30 -28.48 30.66
CA LEU A 197 17.55 -29.72 30.79
C LEU A 197 18.11 -30.84 29.89
N TYR A 198 18.56 -30.51 28.68
CA TYR A 198 19.24 -31.45 27.77
C TYR A 198 20.64 -31.85 28.27
N ALA A 199 21.36 -30.95 28.94
CA ALA A 199 22.65 -31.27 29.57
C ALA A 199 22.48 -32.24 30.76
N GLU A 200 21.48 -31.99 31.62
CA GLU A 200 21.19 -32.80 32.80
C GLU A 200 20.62 -34.18 32.47
N GLY A 201 19.80 -34.29 31.41
CA GLY A 201 19.21 -35.56 30.97
C GLY A 201 18.12 -36.14 31.87
N LYS A 202 17.56 -35.36 32.81
CA LYS A 202 16.56 -35.83 33.79
C LYS A 202 15.11 -35.81 33.26
N LEU A 203 14.73 -34.73 32.57
CA LEU A 203 13.36 -34.48 32.10
C LEU A 203 13.20 -34.64 30.57
N VAL A 204 14.30 -34.47 29.85
CA VAL A 204 14.47 -34.77 28.44
C VAL A 204 15.66 -35.72 28.30
N PRO A 205 15.76 -36.52 27.23
CA PRO A 205 16.94 -37.34 27.00
C PRO A 205 18.20 -36.47 26.98
N LYS A 206 19.29 -36.96 27.58
CA LYS A 206 20.56 -36.24 27.58
C LYS A 206 21.04 -36.05 26.14
N ASP A 207 21.26 -34.80 25.74
CA ASP A 207 21.68 -34.41 24.40
C ASP A 207 22.58 -33.17 24.47
N LEU A 208 23.89 -33.39 24.45
CA LEU A 208 24.87 -32.33 24.65
C LEU A 208 25.01 -31.41 23.42
N ASP A 209 24.74 -31.93 22.22
CA ASP A 209 24.80 -31.15 20.99
C ASP A 209 23.63 -30.16 20.95
N LYS A 210 22.42 -30.65 21.26
CA LYS A 210 21.22 -29.81 21.34
C LYS A 210 21.29 -28.80 22.49
N SER A 211 21.85 -29.20 23.63
CA SER A 211 22.16 -28.29 24.73
C SER A 211 23.07 -27.16 24.26
N SER A 212 24.18 -27.50 23.60
CA SER A 212 25.15 -26.52 23.11
C SER A 212 24.54 -25.59 22.06
N GLN A 213 23.70 -26.11 21.17
CA GLN A 213 23.00 -25.33 20.15
C GLN A 213 22.09 -24.26 20.79
N LEU A 214 21.24 -24.64 21.74
CA LEU A 214 20.30 -23.73 22.40
C LEU A 214 21.02 -22.66 23.24
N ILE A 215 22.06 -23.05 23.97
CA ILE A 215 22.87 -22.11 24.75
C ILE A 215 23.59 -21.11 23.82
N ASN A 216 24.16 -21.59 22.72
CA ASN A 216 24.80 -20.70 21.73
C ASN A 216 23.81 -19.75 21.05
N GLN A 217 22.55 -20.16 20.84
CA GLN A 217 21.49 -19.26 20.36
C GLN A 217 21.22 -18.12 21.35
N ALA A 218 21.14 -18.42 22.65
CA ALA A 218 20.97 -17.38 23.67
C ALA A 218 22.19 -16.45 23.75
N ILE A 219 23.42 -16.99 23.64
CA ILE A 219 24.65 -16.20 23.59
C ILE A 219 24.68 -15.27 22.37
N ALA A 220 24.21 -15.74 21.21
CA ALA A 220 24.13 -14.94 19.99
C ALA A 220 23.15 -13.76 20.12
N GLN A 221 22.17 -13.84 21.03
CA GLN A 221 21.27 -12.75 21.40
C GLN A 221 21.84 -11.81 22.48
N ASP A 222 23.13 -11.93 22.78
CA ASP A 222 23.84 -11.19 23.84
C ASP A 222 23.31 -11.45 25.26
N TYR A 223 22.68 -12.61 25.49
CA TYR A 223 22.17 -12.99 26.80
C TYR A 223 23.30 -13.50 27.71
N VAL A 224 23.74 -12.66 28.64
CA VAL A 224 25.00 -12.86 29.37
C VAL A 224 24.93 -14.02 30.37
N ASP A 225 23.76 -14.35 30.92
CA ASP A 225 23.58 -15.54 31.78
C ASP A 225 23.94 -16.84 31.03
N ALA A 226 23.69 -16.92 29.71
CA ALA A 226 24.02 -18.11 28.93
C ALA A 226 25.54 -18.31 28.80
N ILE A 227 26.32 -17.23 28.82
CA ILE A 227 27.79 -17.28 28.84
C ILE A 227 28.28 -17.85 30.17
N TYR A 228 27.65 -17.43 31.28
CA TYR A 228 27.97 -17.94 32.61
C TYR A 228 27.64 -19.43 32.75
N GLU A 229 26.44 -19.85 32.31
CA GLU A 229 26.03 -21.25 32.42
C GLU A 229 26.87 -22.17 31.52
N ALA A 230 27.33 -21.69 30.35
CA ALA A 230 28.30 -22.43 29.53
C ALA A 230 29.61 -22.71 30.30
N GLY A 231 30.06 -21.77 31.14
CA GLY A 231 31.19 -21.96 32.03
C GLY A 231 30.93 -23.02 33.11
N LYS A 232 29.74 -22.99 33.72
CA LYS A 232 29.33 -23.97 34.74
C LYS A 232 29.20 -25.38 34.19
N ILE A 233 28.63 -25.55 33.01
CA ILE A 233 28.56 -26.85 32.32
C ILE A 233 29.97 -27.39 32.03
N ALA A 234 30.90 -26.52 31.61
CA ALA A 234 32.30 -26.93 31.41
C ALA A 234 32.98 -27.37 32.72
N GLU A 235 32.69 -26.70 33.84
CA GLU A 235 33.14 -27.13 35.17
C GLU A 235 32.58 -28.51 35.57
N GLU A 236 31.29 -28.76 35.34
CA GLU A 236 30.64 -30.05 35.60
C GLU A 236 31.24 -31.17 34.76
N GLN A 237 31.66 -30.86 33.52
CA GLN A 237 32.40 -31.76 32.63
C GLN A 237 33.87 -31.93 33.03
N LYS A 238 34.33 -31.23 34.08
CA LYS A 238 35.73 -31.18 34.55
C LYS A 238 36.71 -30.55 33.56
N ASP A 239 36.22 -29.83 32.55
CA ASP A 239 37.04 -29.02 31.65
C ASP A 239 37.20 -27.60 32.21
N LEU A 240 38.15 -27.48 33.15
CA LEU A 240 38.39 -26.23 33.87
C LEU A 240 38.95 -25.13 32.94
N ASN A 241 39.64 -25.50 31.86
CA ASN A 241 40.17 -24.52 30.89
C ASN A 241 39.05 -23.88 30.09
N ALA A 242 38.11 -24.68 29.59
CA ALA A 242 36.93 -24.18 28.90
C ALA A 242 36.04 -23.34 29.84
N ALA A 243 35.87 -23.77 31.09
CA ALA A 243 35.15 -23.00 32.11
C ALA A 243 35.76 -21.62 32.34
N LYS A 244 37.08 -21.55 32.52
CA LYS A 244 37.84 -20.31 32.67
C LYS A 244 37.64 -19.39 31.47
N ASP A 245 37.72 -19.92 30.24
CA ASP A 245 37.53 -19.11 29.03
C ASP A 245 36.10 -18.55 28.92
N TRP A 246 35.08 -19.34 29.28
CA TRP A 246 33.69 -18.89 29.31
C TRP A 246 33.42 -17.82 30.38
N TYR A 247 33.86 -18.05 31.62
CA TYR A 247 33.71 -17.03 32.67
C TYR A 247 34.51 -15.77 32.37
N ALA A 248 35.70 -15.88 31.75
CA ALA A 248 36.44 -14.72 31.28
C ALA A 248 35.63 -13.90 30.27
N LYS A 249 34.98 -14.54 29.29
CA LYS A 249 34.10 -13.85 28.32
C LYS A 249 32.97 -13.09 29.03
N GLY A 250 32.30 -13.69 30.02
CA GLY A 250 31.26 -13.02 30.80
C GLY A 250 31.82 -11.89 31.67
N ALA A 251 32.95 -12.12 32.32
CA ALA A 251 33.63 -11.17 33.18
C ALA A 251 34.08 -9.91 32.44
N PHE A 252 34.53 -10.03 31.18
CA PHE A 252 34.88 -8.90 30.31
C PHE A 252 33.65 -8.09 29.87
N LYS A 253 32.45 -8.67 29.89
CA LYS A 253 31.17 -7.95 29.74
C LYS A 253 30.67 -7.33 31.05
N ASN A 254 31.52 -7.26 32.08
CA ASN A 254 31.19 -6.77 33.43
C ASN A 254 30.06 -7.52 34.15
N TYR A 255 29.83 -8.80 33.79
CA TYR A 255 28.82 -9.61 34.45
C TYR A 255 29.35 -10.18 35.77
N LEU A 256 28.78 -9.71 36.88
CA LEU A 256 29.27 -9.98 38.24
C LEU A 256 29.36 -11.48 38.59
N PRO A 257 28.35 -12.33 38.31
CA PRO A 257 28.46 -13.76 38.62
C PRO A 257 29.61 -14.46 37.88
N ALA A 258 29.90 -14.07 36.64
CA ALA A 258 31.06 -14.62 35.92
C ALA A 258 32.40 -14.12 36.48
N GLN A 259 32.48 -12.87 36.96
CA GLN A 259 33.67 -12.37 37.65
C GLN A 259 33.93 -13.15 38.95
N VAL A 260 32.88 -13.43 39.72
CA VAL A 260 32.98 -14.20 40.97
C VAL A 260 33.33 -15.66 40.69
N ALA A 261 32.68 -16.33 39.74
CA ALA A 261 33.00 -17.72 39.39
C ALA A 261 34.42 -17.86 38.83
N LEU A 262 34.87 -16.92 37.99
CA LEU A 262 36.26 -16.89 37.53
C LEU A 262 37.24 -16.73 38.69
N ALA A 263 36.92 -15.85 39.65
CA ALA A 263 37.74 -15.65 40.83
C ALA A 263 37.81 -16.92 41.70
N GLN A 264 36.68 -17.58 41.95
CA GLN A 264 36.61 -18.83 42.71
C GLN A 264 37.38 -19.96 42.03
N LEU A 265 37.33 -20.05 40.69
CA LEU A 265 38.08 -21.03 39.91
C LEU A 265 39.61 -20.87 40.08
N TYR A 266 40.10 -19.62 40.12
CA TYR A 266 41.50 -19.31 40.39
C TYR A 266 41.93 -19.53 41.85
N LEU A 267 40.99 -19.45 42.80
CA LEU A 267 41.25 -19.65 44.23
C LEU A 267 41.20 -21.13 44.67
N ARG A 268 40.81 -22.04 43.77
CA ARG A 268 40.67 -23.47 44.06
C ARG A 268 42.03 -24.16 44.15
N THR A 269 42.44 -24.57 45.35
CA THR A 269 43.77 -25.14 45.62
C THR A 269 44.03 -26.50 44.99
N ASP A 270 42.97 -27.21 44.58
CA ASP A 270 43.01 -28.51 43.89
C ASP A 270 42.93 -28.38 42.35
N SER A 271 43.01 -27.16 41.82
CA SER A 271 42.90 -26.86 40.39
C SER A 271 44.27 -26.61 39.73
N PRO A 272 44.52 -27.11 38.52
CA PRO A 272 45.69 -26.72 37.72
C PRO A 272 45.68 -25.24 37.33
N LEU A 273 44.54 -24.55 37.51
CA LEU A 273 44.39 -23.11 37.29
C LEU A 273 44.65 -22.28 38.53
N TYR A 274 45.04 -22.88 39.67
CA TYR A 274 45.23 -22.16 40.93
C TYR A 274 46.21 -20.98 40.77
N ASN A 275 45.68 -19.76 40.89
CA ASN A 275 46.45 -18.52 40.88
C ASN A 275 45.81 -17.54 41.86
N PRO A 276 46.24 -17.57 43.14
CA PRO A 276 45.57 -16.84 44.21
C PRO A 276 45.64 -15.32 44.04
N HIS A 277 46.70 -14.81 43.39
CA HIS A 277 46.82 -13.38 43.08
C HIS A 277 45.78 -12.94 42.04
N THR A 278 45.66 -13.69 40.94
CA THR A 278 44.65 -13.40 39.90
C THR A 278 43.24 -13.59 40.43
N GLY A 279 43.00 -14.62 41.24
CA GLY A 279 41.72 -14.84 41.93
C GLY A 279 41.34 -13.65 42.81
N TYR A 280 42.27 -13.18 43.66
CA TYR A 280 42.06 -11.99 44.49
C TYR A 280 41.71 -10.74 43.67
N LEU A 281 42.43 -10.46 42.57
CA LEU A 281 42.15 -9.29 41.74
C LEU A 281 40.73 -9.31 41.14
N TRP A 282 40.23 -10.49 40.75
CA TRP A 282 38.86 -10.63 40.27
C TRP A 282 37.82 -10.51 41.38
N VAL A 283 38.08 -11.05 42.58
CA VAL A 283 37.23 -10.82 43.76
C VAL A 283 37.15 -9.32 44.07
N LEU A 284 38.30 -8.63 44.12
CA LEU A 284 38.37 -7.19 44.38
C LEU A 284 37.60 -6.39 43.34
N LYS A 285 37.77 -6.71 42.06
CA LYS A 285 37.06 -6.05 40.96
C LYS A 285 35.54 -6.22 41.07
N ALA A 286 35.07 -7.45 41.30
CA ALA A 286 33.64 -7.71 41.48
C ALA A 286 33.09 -7.02 42.74
N ALA A 287 33.86 -6.98 43.83
CA ALA A 287 33.47 -6.31 45.07
C ALA A 287 33.42 -4.78 44.94
N GLN A 288 34.31 -4.20 44.13
CA GLN A 288 34.30 -2.77 43.78
C GLN A 288 33.12 -2.40 42.87
N HIS A 289 32.61 -3.35 42.09
CA HIS A 289 31.40 -3.21 41.27
C HIS A 289 30.13 -3.67 42.01
N ASP A 290 30.13 -3.58 43.34
CA ASP A 290 28.99 -3.83 44.22
C ASP A 290 28.36 -5.24 44.11
N SER A 291 29.19 -6.27 43.88
CA SER A 291 28.78 -7.66 44.12
C SER A 291 28.87 -7.98 45.61
N ALA A 292 27.73 -8.16 46.28
CA ALA A 292 27.67 -8.56 47.69
C ALA A 292 28.41 -9.88 47.95
N GLU A 293 28.26 -10.87 47.06
CA GLU A 293 28.97 -12.15 47.14
C GLU A 293 30.49 -11.96 47.10
N ALA A 294 30.98 -11.10 46.19
CA ALA A 294 32.39 -10.79 46.12
C ALA A 294 32.88 -9.99 47.34
N GLN A 295 32.05 -9.10 47.90
CA GLN A 295 32.37 -8.34 49.10
C GLN A 295 32.50 -9.27 50.32
N HIS A 296 31.61 -10.24 50.49
CA HIS A 296 31.74 -11.30 51.51
C HIS A 296 32.98 -12.18 51.29
N LEU A 297 33.23 -12.58 50.04
CA LEU A 297 34.40 -13.37 49.69
C LEU A 297 35.70 -12.60 49.97
N LEU A 298 35.73 -11.30 49.67
CA LEU A 298 36.86 -10.41 49.94
C LEU A 298 37.09 -10.23 51.45
N ALA A 299 36.01 -10.02 52.21
CA ALA A 299 36.06 -9.96 53.67
C ALA A 299 36.69 -11.22 54.27
N LYS A 300 36.28 -12.39 53.78
CA LYS A 300 36.84 -13.69 54.19
C LYS A 300 38.33 -13.81 53.86
N LEU A 301 38.76 -13.39 52.67
CA LEU A 301 40.18 -13.42 52.27
C LEU A 301 41.07 -12.59 53.21
N TYR A 302 40.62 -11.40 53.63
CA TYR A 302 41.34 -10.54 54.59
C TYR A 302 41.36 -11.11 56.01
N GLN A 303 40.29 -11.80 56.43
CA GLN A 303 40.22 -12.44 57.75
C GLN A 303 41.12 -13.68 57.85
N GLU A 304 41.19 -14.50 56.79
CA GLU A 304 41.96 -15.74 56.77
C GLU A 304 43.48 -15.53 56.59
N GLY A 305 43.90 -14.46 55.90
CA GLY A 305 45.32 -14.10 55.77
C GLY A 305 46.18 -15.06 54.92
N LYS A 306 45.56 -15.97 54.16
CA LYS A 306 46.25 -17.02 53.38
C LYS A 306 46.66 -16.61 51.97
N VAL A 307 45.89 -15.71 51.35
CA VAL A 307 46.07 -15.24 49.96
C VAL A 307 46.61 -13.81 49.90
N ILE A 308 46.31 -13.02 50.93
CA ILE A 308 46.69 -11.62 51.15
C ILE A 308 47.01 -11.44 52.63
N ALA A 309 47.71 -10.37 53.01
CA ALA A 309 48.04 -10.11 54.41
C ALA A 309 46.76 -9.99 55.25
N LYS A 310 46.77 -10.63 56.43
CA LYS A 310 45.64 -10.59 57.37
C LYS A 310 45.36 -9.15 57.80
N ASP A 311 44.11 -8.69 57.60
CA ASP A 311 43.64 -7.37 58.02
C ASP A 311 42.19 -7.48 58.54
N GLU A 312 42.04 -7.53 59.86
CA GLU A 312 40.72 -7.69 60.49
C GLU A 312 39.83 -6.44 60.39
N VAL A 313 40.42 -5.26 60.23
CA VAL A 313 39.67 -4.00 60.12
C VAL A 313 39.04 -3.94 58.73
N LEU A 314 39.86 -4.10 57.70
CA LEU A 314 39.40 -4.07 56.31
C LEU A 314 38.45 -5.24 56.00
N GLY A 315 38.69 -6.41 56.60
CA GLY A 315 37.76 -7.55 56.51
C GLY A 315 36.37 -7.24 57.08
N LYS A 316 36.26 -6.50 58.19
CA LYS A 316 34.96 -6.07 58.74
C LYS A 316 34.30 -4.97 57.92
N GLU A 317 35.07 -4.05 57.35
CA GLU A 317 34.55 -3.00 56.46
C GLU A 317 33.89 -3.58 55.21
N TRP A 318 34.53 -4.55 54.56
CA TRP A 318 33.95 -5.24 53.39
C TRP A 318 32.69 -6.04 53.75
N GLU A 319 32.65 -6.67 54.92
CA GLU A 319 31.46 -7.38 55.41
C GLU A 319 30.29 -6.42 55.65
N GLN A 320 30.54 -5.26 56.25
CA GLN A 320 29.53 -4.22 56.42
C GLN A 320 29.06 -3.66 55.07
N LYS A 321 29.99 -3.48 54.12
CA LYS A 321 29.65 -3.05 52.76
C LYS A 321 28.79 -4.10 52.05
N ALA A 322 29.08 -5.40 52.19
CA ALA A 322 28.26 -6.48 51.65
C ALA A 322 26.81 -6.40 52.16
N LEU A 323 26.62 -6.31 53.48
CA LEU A 323 25.30 -6.17 54.09
C LEU A 323 24.57 -4.88 53.64
N ALA A 324 25.29 -3.79 53.45
CA ALA A 324 24.73 -2.54 52.93
C ALA A 324 24.30 -2.66 51.46
N THR A 325 25.12 -3.31 50.63
CA THR A 325 24.82 -3.62 49.22
C THR A 325 23.58 -4.50 49.09
N GLU A 326 23.47 -5.57 49.88
CA GLU A 326 22.30 -6.45 49.92
C GLU A 326 21.03 -5.69 50.34
N LYS A 327 21.15 -4.81 51.33
CA LYS A 327 20.04 -3.94 51.77
C LYS A 327 19.64 -2.95 50.67
N ALA A 328 20.60 -2.39 49.93
CA ALA A 328 20.34 -1.50 48.80
C ALA A 328 19.63 -2.22 47.64
N MET A 329 19.94 -3.49 47.39
CA MET A 329 19.27 -4.34 46.40
C MET A 329 17.78 -4.61 46.71
N GLN A 330 17.33 -4.35 47.93
CA GLN A 330 15.93 -4.46 48.35
C GLN A 330 15.17 -3.12 48.33
N GLY A 331 15.85 -2.02 47.97
CA GLY A 331 15.25 -0.69 47.90
C GLY A 331 14.30 -0.53 46.69
N PRO A 332 13.36 0.44 46.72
CA PRO A 332 12.37 0.65 45.66
C PRO A 332 12.96 0.85 44.25
N ALA A 333 14.10 1.54 44.14
CA ALA A 333 14.78 1.76 42.87
C ALA A 333 15.41 0.46 42.31
N ALA A 334 16.00 -0.37 43.18
CA ALA A 334 16.55 -1.66 42.79
C ALA A 334 15.46 -2.66 42.38
N LEU A 335 14.33 -2.67 43.09
CA LEU A 335 13.16 -3.49 42.72
C LEU A 335 12.60 -3.07 41.35
N SER A 336 12.54 -1.77 41.08
CA SER A 336 12.13 -1.25 39.77
C SER A 336 13.08 -1.65 38.65
N ALA A 337 14.40 -1.61 38.90
CA ALA A 337 15.40 -2.06 37.94
C ALA A 337 15.30 -3.58 37.67
N GLN A 338 15.13 -4.39 38.71
CA GLN A 338 14.93 -5.84 38.58
C GLN A 338 13.68 -6.16 37.77
N ALA A 339 12.58 -5.45 37.99
CA ALA A 339 11.37 -5.61 37.19
C ALA A 339 11.57 -5.21 35.72
N ALA A 340 12.25 -4.08 35.46
CA ALA A 340 12.56 -3.66 34.10
C ALA A 340 13.43 -4.68 33.36
N GLN A 341 14.43 -5.25 34.05
CA GLN A 341 15.26 -6.32 33.53
C GLN A 341 14.44 -7.59 33.26
N TRP A 342 13.59 -8.01 34.19
CA TRP A 342 12.71 -9.17 33.99
C TRP A 342 11.78 -8.99 32.79
N LEU A 343 11.17 -7.81 32.65
CA LEU A 343 10.26 -7.48 31.55
C LEU A 343 10.94 -7.35 30.18
N SER A 344 12.26 -7.37 30.12
CA SER A 344 13.04 -7.15 28.91
C SER A 344 14.06 -8.25 28.61
N ASN A 345 14.04 -9.37 29.34
CA ASN A 345 15.12 -10.38 29.31
C ASN A 345 16.51 -9.74 29.49
N GLN A 346 16.63 -8.87 30.49
CA GLN A 346 17.84 -8.13 30.89
C GLN A 346 18.33 -7.07 29.91
N LYS A 347 17.60 -6.78 28.83
CA LYS A 347 18.00 -5.75 27.84
C LYS A 347 17.86 -4.32 28.36
N ALA A 348 16.92 -4.07 29.27
CA ALA A 348 16.65 -2.74 29.82
C ALA A 348 16.89 -2.70 31.33
N VAL A 349 17.57 -1.64 31.81
CA VAL A 349 17.84 -1.43 33.24
C VAL A 349 16.76 -0.56 33.89
N THR A 350 16.03 0.22 33.09
CA THR A 350 14.91 1.05 33.54
C THR A 350 13.67 0.81 32.68
N PHE A 351 12.49 1.12 33.21
CA PHE A 351 11.23 1.04 32.45
C PHE A 351 11.25 1.90 31.18
N ALA A 352 11.93 3.04 31.22
CA ALA A 352 12.07 3.97 30.09
C ALA A 352 12.96 3.43 28.96
N GLN A 353 13.87 2.50 29.24
CA GLN A 353 14.69 1.82 28.23
C GLN A 353 14.01 0.56 27.66
N GLY A 354 12.90 0.13 28.27
CA GLY A 354 12.13 -1.06 27.88
C GLY A 354 10.83 -0.71 27.17
N GLY A 355 9.91 -1.68 27.10
CA GLY A 355 8.61 -1.54 26.43
C GLY A 355 7.62 -0.53 27.03
N TYR A 356 8.00 0.21 28.08
CA TYR A 356 7.14 1.10 28.86
C TYR A 356 7.44 2.59 28.67
N GLN A 357 8.33 2.95 27.74
CA GLN A 357 8.64 4.34 27.42
C GLN A 357 7.41 5.15 26.98
N LEU A 358 7.44 6.46 27.26
CA LEU A 358 6.53 7.42 26.65
C LEU A 358 7.10 7.84 25.28
N GLY A 359 6.33 7.62 24.22
CA GLY A 359 6.70 8.07 22.87
C GLY A 359 6.47 9.57 22.67
N GLY A 360 6.77 10.05 21.47
CA GLY A 360 6.32 11.38 21.09
C GLY A 360 7.14 12.54 21.65
N ILE A 361 6.41 13.61 21.99
CA ILE A 361 6.98 14.84 22.54
C ILE A 361 7.69 14.65 23.90
N PHE A 362 7.44 13.54 24.59
CA PHE A 362 8.06 13.25 25.89
C PHE A 362 9.51 12.75 25.79
N SER A 363 9.91 12.20 24.65
CA SER A 363 11.21 11.51 24.49
C SER A 363 11.91 11.80 23.18
N ALA A 364 11.17 12.11 22.10
CA ALA A 364 11.73 12.17 20.76
C ALA A 364 12.03 13.61 20.28
N TRP A 365 11.35 14.64 20.80
CA TRP A 365 11.47 16.01 20.29
C TRP A 365 12.62 16.76 20.95
N GLN A 366 13.53 17.31 20.14
CA GLN A 366 14.76 17.96 20.61
C GLN A 366 14.78 19.49 20.42
N ASN A 367 13.64 20.10 20.10
CA ASN A 367 13.52 21.56 19.96
C ASN A 367 12.82 22.20 21.18
N PRO A 368 13.53 22.94 22.05
CA PRO A 368 12.95 23.55 23.25
C PRO A 368 11.79 24.51 22.97
N GLU A 369 11.81 25.24 21.84
CA GLU A 369 10.72 26.16 21.47
C GLU A 369 9.43 25.39 21.17
N ALA A 370 9.54 24.22 20.53
CA ALA A 370 8.38 23.37 20.22
C ALA A 370 7.74 22.77 21.48
N LEU A 371 8.50 22.63 22.57
CA LEU A 371 8.06 22.05 23.84
C LEU A 371 7.33 23.06 24.75
N LYS A 372 7.45 24.37 24.49
CA LYS A 372 6.85 25.42 25.31
C LYS A 372 5.32 25.31 25.35
N GLU A 373 4.75 25.46 26.55
CA GLU A 373 3.31 25.58 26.73
C GLU A 373 2.75 26.79 25.98
N ASN A 374 1.51 26.68 25.52
CA ASN A 374 0.82 27.69 24.71
C ASN A 374 1.56 28.05 23.41
N ASN A 375 2.28 27.08 22.82
CA ASN A 375 2.82 27.21 21.47
C ASN A 375 1.92 26.51 20.44
N TYR A 376 1.90 27.03 19.21
CA TYR A 376 1.30 26.35 18.06
C TYR A 376 2.42 25.67 17.27
N ASN A 377 2.40 24.34 17.23
CA ASN A 377 3.32 23.57 16.42
C ASN A 377 2.66 23.26 15.06
N GLN A 378 3.46 23.35 14.00
CA GLN A 378 3.02 22.91 12.68
C GLN A 378 2.84 21.40 12.67
N SER A 379 1.71 20.96 12.12
CA SER A 379 1.34 19.56 12.01
C SER A 379 1.78 18.98 10.66
N PRO A 380 2.06 17.67 10.57
CA PRO A 380 2.26 17.02 9.29
C PRO A 380 1.00 17.11 8.42
N LYS A 381 1.20 16.96 7.12
CA LYS A 381 0.16 17.05 6.09
C LYS A 381 0.15 15.82 5.20
N MET A 382 -1.03 15.49 4.70
CA MET A 382 -1.21 14.46 3.68
C MET A 382 -1.88 15.09 2.45
N ASP A 383 -1.67 14.46 1.30
CA ASP A 383 -2.46 14.75 0.13
C ASP A 383 -3.91 14.28 0.29
N VAL A 384 -4.80 14.99 -0.41
CA VAL A 384 -6.17 14.55 -0.62
C VAL A 384 -6.31 14.35 -2.12
N VAL A 385 -6.74 13.16 -2.53
CA VAL A 385 -7.10 12.91 -3.93
C VAL A 385 -8.40 13.63 -4.21
N ASP A 386 -8.31 14.72 -4.97
CA ASP A 386 -9.47 15.46 -5.41
C ASP A 386 -9.99 14.97 -6.78
N ARG A 387 -11.22 15.38 -7.08
CA ARG A 387 -11.88 15.05 -8.36
C ARG A 387 -11.12 15.60 -9.57
N THR A 388 -10.48 16.76 -9.46
CA THR A 388 -9.79 17.37 -10.60
C THR A 388 -8.49 16.66 -10.95
N ALA A 389 -7.82 16.08 -9.96
CA ALA A 389 -6.61 15.29 -10.13
C ALA A 389 -6.93 13.94 -10.78
N LEU A 390 -8.01 13.29 -10.37
CA LEU A 390 -8.35 11.94 -10.84
C LEU A 390 -9.03 11.91 -12.22
N TYR A 391 -9.89 12.90 -12.51
CA TYR A 391 -10.72 12.92 -13.74
C TYR A 391 -10.28 14.01 -14.71
N ARG A 392 -9.00 14.00 -15.06
CA ARG A 392 -8.41 14.97 -15.99
C ARG A 392 -8.47 14.44 -17.42
N PRO A 393 -9.25 15.07 -18.33
CA PRO A 393 -9.30 14.65 -19.72
C PRO A 393 -7.93 14.83 -20.37
N ASN A 394 -7.40 13.77 -20.99
CA ASN A 394 -6.09 13.78 -21.63
C ASN A 394 -6.21 13.65 -23.16
N PHE A 395 -6.28 14.79 -23.86
CA PHE A 395 -6.37 14.85 -25.32
C PHE A 395 -5.00 14.66 -25.98
N VAL A 396 -4.55 13.40 -26.05
CA VAL A 396 -3.27 13.01 -26.66
C VAL A 396 -3.52 12.04 -27.80
N PHE A 397 -2.81 12.23 -28.91
CA PHE A 397 -2.84 11.30 -30.04
C PHE A 397 -2.43 9.90 -29.58
N THR A 398 -3.19 8.90 -29.99
CA THR A 398 -2.72 7.52 -29.89
C THR A 398 -1.71 7.28 -30.99
N THR A 399 -0.47 7.00 -30.61
CA THR A 399 0.57 6.70 -31.59
C THR A 399 0.39 5.29 -32.17
N PRO A 400 0.72 5.06 -33.45
CA PRO A 400 0.65 3.75 -34.07
C PRO A 400 1.40 2.61 -33.37
N ASN A 401 2.40 2.90 -32.54
CA ASN A 401 3.17 1.87 -31.85
C ASN A 401 2.57 1.47 -30.49
N GLU A 402 1.66 2.27 -29.93
CA GLU A 402 0.94 1.96 -28.68
C GLU A 402 -0.21 0.96 -28.88
N ILE A 403 -0.76 0.88 -30.09
CA ILE A 403 -1.85 -0.04 -30.41
C ILE A 403 -1.26 -1.46 -30.53
N VAL A 404 -1.82 -2.43 -29.81
CA VAL A 404 -1.35 -3.82 -29.93
C VAL A 404 -1.65 -4.37 -31.32
N VAL A 405 -0.74 -5.17 -31.89
CA VAL A 405 -0.86 -5.65 -33.29
C VAL A 405 -2.13 -6.47 -33.52
N SER A 406 -2.71 -7.07 -32.48
CA SER A 406 -3.99 -7.78 -32.57
C SER A 406 -5.13 -6.87 -32.98
N GLU A 407 -5.17 -5.62 -32.52
CA GLU A 407 -6.22 -4.67 -32.93
C GLU A 407 -6.09 -4.30 -34.41
N TYR A 408 -4.85 -4.22 -34.92
CA TYR A 408 -4.61 -4.06 -36.36
C TYR A 408 -5.05 -5.29 -37.15
N TYR A 409 -4.73 -6.48 -36.66
CA TYR A 409 -5.18 -7.72 -37.30
C TYR A 409 -6.71 -7.81 -37.31
N ASP A 410 -7.38 -7.51 -36.20
CA ASP A 410 -8.85 -7.52 -36.09
C ASP A 410 -9.50 -6.52 -37.06
N ALA A 411 -8.88 -5.35 -37.29
CA ALA A 411 -9.36 -4.37 -38.28
C ALA A 411 -9.15 -4.83 -39.74
N LEU A 412 -8.16 -5.69 -39.98
CA LEU A 412 -7.82 -6.22 -41.32
C LEU A 412 -8.47 -7.57 -41.61
N ALA A 413 -8.88 -8.29 -40.59
CA ALA A 413 -9.40 -9.66 -40.58
C ALA A 413 -10.36 -9.97 -41.73
N ALA A 414 -11.35 -9.10 -41.96
CA ALA A 414 -12.34 -9.29 -43.02
C ALA A 414 -11.75 -9.25 -44.44
N SER A 415 -10.61 -8.56 -44.62
CA SER A 415 -9.91 -8.39 -45.90
C SER A 415 -8.78 -9.42 -46.13
N LEU A 416 -8.34 -10.12 -45.09
CA LEU A 416 -7.17 -11.03 -45.12
C LEU A 416 -7.48 -12.43 -45.69
N GLY A 417 -8.73 -12.69 -46.07
CA GLY A 417 -9.16 -13.97 -46.63
C GLY A 417 -10.33 -13.78 -47.58
N ASN A 418 -10.09 -13.93 -48.88
CA ASN A 418 -11.17 -14.05 -49.85
C ASN A 418 -11.67 -15.50 -49.83
N LEU A 419 -12.97 -15.71 -49.66
CA LEU A 419 -13.56 -17.05 -49.76
C LEU A 419 -13.59 -17.42 -51.25
N ASP A 420 -12.79 -18.40 -51.68
CA ASP A 420 -12.83 -18.89 -53.06
C ASP A 420 -14.26 -19.32 -53.43
N ASP A 421 -14.84 -18.74 -54.49
CA ASP A 421 -16.24 -18.93 -54.88
C ASP A 421 -16.50 -20.32 -55.48
N ALA A 422 -15.47 -21.04 -55.93
CA ALA A 422 -15.63 -22.40 -56.43
C ALA A 422 -15.87 -23.41 -55.29
N VAL A 423 -16.93 -24.23 -55.43
CA VAL A 423 -17.11 -25.43 -54.61
C VAL A 423 -16.23 -26.53 -55.23
N ASN A 424 -14.97 -26.60 -54.81
CA ASN A 424 -14.08 -27.70 -55.19
C ASN A 424 -13.96 -28.66 -54.00
N PHE A 425 -14.42 -29.90 -54.18
CA PHE A 425 -14.31 -30.93 -53.16
C PHE A 425 -12.94 -31.61 -53.23
N PRO A 426 -12.26 -31.83 -52.09
CA PRO A 426 -10.94 -32.43 -52.10
C PRO A 426 -11.03 -33.87 -52.66
N LYS A 427 -10.12 -34.24 -53.56
CA LYS A 427 -10.04 -35.60 -54.10
C LYS A 427 -8.89 -36.35 -53.47
N TYR A 428 -9.05 -37.65 -53.23
CA TYR A 428 -7.95 -38.51 -52.81
C TYR A 428 -6.93 -38.62 -53.95
N ALA A 429 -5.70 -38.16 -53.70
CA ALA A 429 -4.64 -38.16 -54.71
C ALA A 429 -4.24 -39.59 -55.09
N LEU A 430 -4.20 -39.87 -56.39
CA LEU A 430 -3.59 -41.07 -56.96
C LEU A 430 -2.06 -40.90 -56.99
N ASN A 431 -1.32 -41.82 -56.37
CA ASN A 431 0.15 -41.80 -56.40
C ASN A 431 0.64 -42.31 -57.77
N LYS A 432 0.81 -41.41 -58.74
CA LYS A 432 1.21 -41.75 -60.12
C LYS A 432 2.56 -42.48 -60.23
N ASN A 433 3.42 -42.42 -59.19
CA ASN A 433 4.72 -43.10 -59.20
C ASN A 433 4.63 -44.62 -59.00
N GLU A 434 3.51 -45.16 -58.48
CA GLU A 434 3.28 -46.62 -58.46
C GLU A 434 3.00 -47.19 -59.86
N PHE A 435 2.58 -46.34 -60.82
CA PHE A 435 2.19 -46.72 -62.17
C PHE A 435 3.35 -46.72 -63.19
N VAL A 436 4.54 -46.21 -62.84
CA VAL A 436 5.64 -45.93 -63.80
C VAL A 436 6.74 -47.02 -63.83
N ILE A 437 6.70 -48.04 -62.96
CA ILE A 437 7.82 -49.00 -62.81
C ILE A 437 7.75 -50.23 -63.76
N HIS A 438 6.68 -50.41 -64.55
CA HIS A 438 6.55 -51.61 -65.40
C HIS A 438 6.10 -51.31 -66.85
N SER A 439 7.04 -50.77 -67.65
CA SER A 439 6.97 -50.75 -69.12
C SER A 439 8.29 -51.28 -69.71
N PRO A 440 8.32 -52.30 -70.58
CA PRO A 440 9.54 -52.76 -71.25
C PRO A 440 9.97 -51.81 -72.41
N PRO A 441 11.26 -51.80 -72.82
CA PRO A 441 11.80 -50.81 -73.74
C PRO A 441 11.41 -51.06 -75.21
N SER A 442 11.07 -49.99 -75.93
CA SER A 442 10.72 -49.98 -77.36
C SER A 442 11.91 -49.70 -78.27
N VAL A 443 12.00 -50.41 -79.41
CA VAL A 443 12.64 -49.97 -80.68
C VAL A 443 11.66 -50.31 -81.85
N PRO A 444 11.76 -49.75 -83.07
CA PRO A 444 10.85 -48.71 -83.57
C PRO A 444 10.05 -49.06 -84.85
N ASN A 445 8.99 -48.27 -85.10
CA ASN A 445 8.27 -47.97 -86.36
C ASN A 445 7.54 -49.07 -87.17
N SER A 446 6.20 -49.11 -86.97
CA SER A 446 5.08 -48.98 -87.95
C SER A 446 4.94 -49.94 -89.16
N PRO A 447 3.74 -50.07 -89.79
CA PRO A 447 2.34 -50.14 -89.32
C PRO A 447 1.50 -51.27 -90.03
N GLN A 448 0.28 -51.59 -89.56
CA GLN A 448 -0.94 -51.81 -90.40
C GLN A 448 -2.19 -52.21 -89.58
N LEU A 449 -3.29 -51.48 -89.79
CA LEU A 449 -4.71 -51.79 -89.48
C LEU A 449 -5.21 -52.91 -90.45
N TRP A 450 -6.21 -53.76 -90.19
CA TRP A 450 -7.67 -53.55 -89.96
C TRP A 450 -8.31 -54.84 -89.36
N GLU A 451 -9.14 -54.73 -88.32
CA GLU A 451 -10.62 -54.93 -88.26
C GLU A 451 -11.15 -56.38 -88.26
N VAL A 452 -12.20 -56.66 -87.47
CA VAL A 452 -13.57 -57.00 -87.96
C VAL A 452 -14.59 -57.02 -86.81
N ALA A 453 -15.67 -56.26 -87.05
CA ALA A 453 -17.11 -56.34 -86.70
C ALA A 453 -17.69 -57.15 -85.52
N ALA A 454 -18.78 -56.58 -85.00
CA ALA A 454 -19.68 -57.04 -83.95
C ALA A 454 -20.62 -58.19 -84.34
N ASN A 455 -21.01 -58.99 -83.35
CA ASN A 455 -22.40 -59.44 -83.14
C ASN A 455 -22.61 -59.98 -81.70
N PRO A 456 -23.82 -59.88 -81.13
CA PRO A 456 -24.10 -60.13 -79.71
C PRO A 456 -24.70 -61.52 -79.48
N VAL A 457 -24.38 -62.20 -78.36
CA VAL A 457 -25.14 -63.36 -77.88
C VAL A 457 -25.24 -63.36 -76.35
N GLU A 458 -26.44 -63.75 -75.92
CA GLU A 458 -27.01 -63.81 -74.58
C GLU A 458 -26.27 -64.69 -73.57
N SER A 459 -26.65 -64.48 -72.31
CA SER A 459 -26.34 -65.25 -71.13
C SER A 459 -26.62 -66.75 -71.28
N GLU A 460 -25.66 -67.58 -70.89
CA GLU A 460 -25.93 -68.77 -70.08
C GLU A 460 -24.69 -69.17 -69.27
N SER A 461 -24.96 -69.81 -68.14
CA SER A 461 -24.13 -70.01 -66.94
C SER A 461 -22.75 -70.63 -67.16
N PHE A 462 -21.73 -70.06 -66.50
CA PHE A 462 -20.39 -70.64 -66.39
C PHE A 462 -20.25 -71.41 -65.05
N ASP A 463 -19.93 -72.70 -65.15
CA ASP A 463 -19.81 -73.65 -64.03
C ASP A 463 -18.43 -73.52 -63.34
N VAL A 464 -18.47 -73.19 -62.04
CA VAL A 464 -17.33 -73.03 -61.13
C VAL A 464 -16.43 -74.28 -61.05
N PHE A 465 -16.95 -75.47 -61.37
CA PHE A 465 -16.17 -76.72 -61.28
C PHE A 465 -15.14 -76.92 -62.40
N THR A 466 -15.16 -76.12 -63.46
CA THR A 466 -14.21 -76.26 -64.58
C THR A 466 -12.85 -75.58 -64.35
N LEU A 467 -12.72 -74.71 -63.34
CA LEU A 467 -11.45 -74.03 -63.04
C LEU A 467 -10.48 -74.84 -62.16
N LEU A 468 -10.90 -76.01 -61.66
CA LEU A 468 -10.12 -76.80 -60.69
C LEU A 468 -9.15 -77.82 -61.30
N SER A 469 -8.99 -77.88 -62.62
CA SER A 469 -7.88 -78.64 -63.23
C SER A 469 -6.80 -77.71 -63.79
N LYS A 470 -5.76 -77.46 -62.98
CA LYS A 470 -4.42 -77.03 -63.44
C LYS A 470 -3.83 -78.11 -64.37
N PRO A 471 -2.87 -77.82 -65.28
CA PRO A 471 -1.78 -76.83 -65.15
C PRO A 471 -1.62 -75.94 -66.41
N ALA A 472 -0.75 -74.95 -66.56
CA ALA A 472 0.47 -74.48 -65.90
C ALA A 472 0.53 -72.93 -66.04
N ALA A 473 1.42 -72.27 -65.30
CA ALA A 473 1.48 -70.81 -65.15
C ALA A 473 1.56 -69.99 -66.45
N PRO A 474 0.79 -68.89 -66.59
CA PRO A 474 0.99 -67.87 -67.62
C PRO A 474 1.74 -66.62 -67.07
N PRO A 475 2.21 -65.72 -67.97
CA PRO A 475 3.34 -64.80 -67.78
C PRO A 475 2.99 -63.57 -66.94
N SER A 476 4.02 -62.79 -66.55
CA SER A 476 3.93 -61.63 -65.63
C SER A 476 2.67 -60.77 -65.82
N LEU A 477 1.71 -60.91 -64.90
CA LEU A 477 0.47 -60.11 -64.82
C LEU A 477 0.80 -58.61 -64.75
N SER A 478 0.05 -57.78 -65.49
CA SER A 478 0.19 -56.32 -65.42
C SER A 478 -0.20 -55.79 -64.03
N PHE A 479 0.19 -54.56 -63.68
CA PHE A 479 -0.21 -53.96 -62.39
C PHE A 479 -1.74 -53.93 -62.24
N PHE A 480 -2.44 -53.58 -63.33
CA PHE A 480 -3.89 -53.63 -63.37
C PHE A 480 -4.42 -55.03 -63.07
N ASP A 481 -3.89 -56.08 -63.70
CA ASP A 481 -4.38 -57.45 -63.48
C ASP A 481 -4.15 -57.91 -62.04
N ARG A 482 -3.01 -57.56 -61.43
CA ARG A 482 -2.73 -57.84 -60.01
C ARG A 482 -3.68 -57.09 -59.08
N LEU A 483 -3.95 -55.82 -59.38
CA LEU A 483 -4.88 -55.01 -58.60
C LEU A 483 -6.31 -55.54 -58.74
N TYR A 484 -6.70 -55.96 -59.93
CA TYR A 484 -7.99 -56.58 -60.23
C TYR A 484 -8.15 -57.92 -59.49
N GLU A 485 -7.14 -58.80 -59.53
CA GLU A 485 -7.13 -60.05 -58.76
C GLU A 485 -7.29 -59.80 -57.25
N GLN A 486 -6.56 -58.81 -56.70
CA GLN A 486 -6.72 -58.44 -55.29
C GLN A 486 -8.10 -57.84 -54.99
N ALA A 487 -8.66 -57.06 -55.92
CA ALA A 487 -9.97 -56.45 -55.76
C ALA A 487 -11.10 -57.49 -55.75
N ILE A 488 -11.07 -58.50 -56.63
CA ILE A 488 -12.06 -59.59 -56.64
C ILE A 488 -11.92 -60.53 -55.43
N LEU A 489 -10.72 -60.63 -54.84
CA LEU A 489 -10.47 -61.35 -53.59
C LEU A 489 -10.89 -60.55 -52.34
N GLY A 490 -11.47 -59.36 -52.51
CA GLY A 490 -12.03 -58.58 -51.41
C GLY A 490 -11.07 -57.57 -50.77
N ASN A 491 -9.94 -57.19 -51.37
CA ASN A 491 -9.10 -56.14 -50.79
C ASN A 491 -9.72 -54.74 -51.02
N SER A 492 -10.20 -54.09 -49.97
CA SER A 492 -10.90 -52.79 -50.07
C SER A 492 -10.02 -51.66 -50.63
N SER A 493 -8.71 -51.65 -50.34
CA SER A 493 -7.78 -50.66 -50.90
C SER A 493 -7.52 -50.89 -52.39
N ALA A 494 -7.44 -52.15 -52.81
CA ALA A 494 -7.32 -52.50 -54.22
C ALA A 494 -8.61 -52.15 -54.98
N GLN A 495 -9.79 -52.45 -54.40
CA GLN A 495 -11.10 -52.05 -54.94
C GLN A 495 -11.22 -50.53 -55.06
N PHE A 496 -10.82 -49.77 -54.03
CA PHE A 496 -10.83 -48.31 -54.07
C PHE A 496 -9.90 -47.76 -55.17
N LEU A 497 -8.66 -48.25 -55.27
CA LEU A 497 -7.70 -47.79 -56.27
C LEU A 497 -8.16 -48.17 -57.69
N LEU A 498 -8.70 -49.37 -57.86
CA LEU A 498 -9.26 -49.84 -59.13
C LEU A 498 -10.47 -48.99 -59.55
N ALA A 499 -11.32 -48.61 -58.59
CA ALA A 499 -12.42 -47.69 -58.83
C ALA A 499 -11.91 -46.32 -59.30
N GLN A 500 -10.86 -45.78 -58.69
CA GLN A 500 -10.21 -44.54 -59.15
C GLN A 500 -9.65 -44.67 -60.57
N MET A 501 -9.02 -45.81 -60.91
CA MET A 501 -8.51 -46.07 -62.26
C MET A 501 -9.64 -46.09 -63.30
N TYR A 502 -10.78 -46.72 -63.01
CA TYR A 502 -11.94 -46.70 -63.89
C TYR A 502 -12.62 -45.32 -63.97
N GLU A 503 -12.66 -44.57 -62.87
CA GLU A 503 -13.23 -43.22 -62.83
C GLU A 503 -12.43 -42.25 -63.70
N ASP A 504 -11.09 -42.29 -63.60
CA ASP A 504 -10.19 -41.37 -64.31
C ASP A 504 -9.69 -41.92 -65.67
N GLY A 505 -9.97 -43.18 -65.98
CA GLY A 505 -9.52 -43.84 -67.23
C GLY A 505 -8.00 -44.04 -67.30
N ILE A 506 -7.39 -44.40 -66.17
CA ILE A 506 -5.94 -44.65 -66.05
C ILE A 506 -5.67 -46.13 -66.36
N ASP A 507 -4.90 -46.42 -67.40
CA ASP A 507 -4.61 -47.77 -67.95
C ASP A 507 -5.84 -48.59 -68.41
N VAL A 508 -7.06 -48.10 -68.17
CA VAL A 508 -8.33 -48.65 -68.65
C VAL A 508 -9.17 -47.59 -69.34
N LYS A 509 -10.08 -48.01 -70.22
CA LYS A 509 -11.09 -47.09 -70.77
C LYS A 509 -11.96 -46.58 -69.63
N GLN A 510 -12.08 -45.26 -69.52
CA GLN A 510 -12.89 -44.60 -68.50
C GLN A 510 -14.31 -45.21 -68.46
N ASN A 511 -14.71 -45.66 -67.27
CA ASN A 511 -16.00 -46.30 -67.03
C ASN A 511 -16.46 -46.05 -65.60
N VAL A 512 -17.24 -44.98 -65.43
CA VAL A 512 -17.75 -44.56 -64.11
C VAL A 512 -18.72 -45.59 -63.50
N GLN A 513 -19.45 -46.36 -64.31
CA GLN A 513 -20.36 -47.39 -63.79
C GLN A 513 -19.58 -48.54 -63.14
N GLU A 514 -18.45 -48.94 -63.74
CA GLU A 514 -17.55 -49.91 -63.11
C GLU A 514 -16.85 -49.32 -61.88
N ALA A 515 -16.45 -48.04 -61.93
CA ALA A 515 -15.89 -47.36 -60.76
C ALA A 515 -16.86 -47.39 -59.56
N ILE A 516 -18.16 -47.14 -59.78
CA ILE A 516 -19.17 -47.18 -58.72
C ILE A 516 -19.29 -48.56 -58.10
N LYS A 517 -19.26 -49.64 -58.90
CA LYS A 517 -19.30 -51.01 -58.37
C LYS A 517 -18.12 -51.28 -57.45
N PHE A 518 -16.91 -50.93 -57.87
CA PHE A 518 -15.72 -51.15 -57.05
C PHE A 518 -15.69 -50.24 -55.83
N TYR A 519 -16.15 -48.99 -55.92
CA TYR A 519 -16.32 -48.15 -54.74
C TYR A 519 -17.39 -48.71 -53.79
N GLN A 520 -18.50 -49.26 -54.27
CA GLN A 520 -19.53 -49.89 -53.42
C GLN A 520 -18.96 -51.11 -52.68
N LEU A 521 -18.22 -51.97 -53.38
CA LEU A 521 -17.55 -53.11 -52.75
C LEU A 521 -16.54 -52.67 -51.68
N ALA A 522 -15.78 -51.60 -51.93
CA ALA A 522 -14.87 -51.04 -50.95
C ALA A 522 -15.62 -50.42 -49.75
N ALA A 523 -16.73 -49.73 -50.00
CA ALA A 523 -17.58 -49.12 -48.98
C ALA A 523 -18.31 -50.15 -48.11
N GLU A 524 -18.77 -51.27 -48.67
CA GLU A 524 -19.31 -52.42 -47.91
C GLU A 524 -18.29 -52.98 -46.90
N GLN A 525 -17.01 -52.83 -47.22
CA GLN A 525 -15.89 -53.16 -46.35
C GLN A 525 -15.43 -52.01 -45.45
N LYS A 526 -16.26 -50.96 -45.31
CA LYS A 526 -16.04 -49.76 -44.48
C LYS A 526 -14.85 -48.91 -44.91
N ASP A 527 -14.47 -48.93 -46.18
CA ASP A 527 -13.47 -48.00 -46.70
C ASP A 527 -14.07 -46.59 -46.84
N LEU A 528 -13.78 -45.73 -45.86
CA LEU A 528 -14.34 -44.37 -45.79
C LEU A 528 -13.98 -43.50 -47.00
N ARG A 529 -12.90 -43.81 -47.71
CA ARG A 529 -12.51 -43.07 -48.93
C ARG A 529 -13.48 -43.37 -50.06
N ALA A 530 -13.91 -44.63 -50.16
CA ALA A 530 -14.89 -45.08 -51.12
C ALA A 530 -16.29 -44.51 -50.81
N GLU A 531 -16.70 -44.49 -49.53
CA GLU A 531 -17.95 -43.85 -49.09
C GLU A 531 -18.00 -42.36 -49.49
N TYR A 532 -16.90 -41.64 -49.24
CA TYR A 532 -16.76 -40.24 -49.66
C TYR A 532 -16.86 -40.05 -51.18
N ASN A 533 -16.10 -40.83 -51.96
CA ASN A 533 -16.10 -40.71 -53.42
C ASN A 533 -17.47 -41.10 -54.02
N LEU A 534 -18.17 -42.10 -53.46
CA LEU A 534 -19.56 -42.41 -53.83
C LEU A 534 -20.47 -41.22 -53.58
N GLY A 535 -20.34 -40.58 -52.41
CA GLY A 535 -21.07 -39.37 -52.07
C GLY A 535 -20.91 -38.28 -53.15
N LEU A 536 -19.67 -37.98 -53.54
CA LEU A 536 -19.38 -37.02 -54.61
C LEU A 536 -19.94 -37.46 -55.98
N LEU A 537 -19.78 -38.72 -56.37
CA LEU A 537 -20.27 -39.23 -57.65
C LEU A 537 -21.79 -39.09 -57.80
N TYR A 538 -22.54 -39.40 -56.73
CA TYR A 538 -23.99 -39.22 -56.71
C TYR A 538 -24.40 -37.74 -56.68
N LEU A 539 -23.68 -36.89 -55.93
CA LEU A 539 -23.93 -35.44 -55.91
C LEU A 539 -23.67 -34.78 -57.28
N GLU A 540 -22.63 -35.22 -57.99
CA GLU A 540 -22.21 -34.62 -59.27
C GLU A 540 -22.94 -35.22 -60.49
N GLY A 541 -23.56 -36.40 -60.38
CA GLY A 541 -24.24 -37.06 -61.50
C GLY A 541 -23.27 -37.52 -62.61
N LYS A 542 -22.08 -38.02 -62.26
CA LYS A 542 -21.08 -38.45 -63.24
C LYS A 542 -21.45 -39.77 -63.93
N GLY A 543 -20.93 -39.99 -65.14
CA GLY A 543 -21.06 -41.29 -65.84
C GLY A 543 -22.41 -41.52 -66.54
N GLY A 544 -23.11 -40.45 -66.92
CA GLY A 544 -24.40 -40.53 -67.63
C GLY A 544 -25.63 -40.67 -66.72
N MET A 545 -25.49 -40.49 -65.42
CA MET A 545 -26.59 -40.54 -64.44
C MET A 545 -27.09 -39.13 -64.10
N ALA A 546 -28.37 -39.01 -63.71
CA ALA A 546 -28.84 -37.78 -63.09
C ALA A 546 -28.29 -37.66 -61.65
N PRO A 547 -27.96 -36.45 -61.16
CA PRO A 547 -27.58 -36.24 -59.77
C PRO A 547 -28.63 -36.77 -58.78
N ASP A 548 -28.18 -37.50 -57.75
CA ASP A 548 -29.00 -37.98 -56.64
C ASP A 548 -28.50 -37.34 -55.34
N TYR A 549 -29.05 -36.15 -55.04
CA TYR A 549 -28.57 -35.34 -53.93
C TYR A 549 -28.82 -35.99 -52.56
N GLN A 550 -29.94 -36.68 -52.39
CA GLN A 550 -30.25 -37.35 -51.12
C GLN A 550 -29.28 -38.50 -50.86
N ARG A 551 -29.05 -39.34 -51.87
CA ARG A 551 -28.14 -40.48 -51.74
C ARG A 551 -26.69 -40.03 -51.59
N GLY A 552 -26.28 -39.00 -52.32
CA GLY A 552 -24.97 -38.38 -52.18
C GLY A 552 -24.73 -37.83 -50.77
N MET A 553 -25.69 -37.10 -50.21
CA MET A 553 -25.62 -36.59 -48.84
C MET A 553 -25.60 -37.68 -47.78
N ASN A 554 -26.38 -38.75 -47.93
CA ASN A 554 -26.37 -39.87 -46.98
C ASN A 554 -24.99 -40.53 -46.89
N TRP A 555 -24.32 -40.76 -48.04
CA TRP A 555 -22.97 -41.32 -48.08
C TRP A 555 -21.93 -40.38 -47.45
N LEU A 556 -22.00 -39.07 -47.74
CA LEU A 556 -21.12 -38.10 -47.11
C LEU A 556 -21.32 -38.00 -45.60
N GLN A 557 -22.57 -37.98 -45.13
CA GLN A 557 -22.91 -37.93 -43.70
C GLN A 557 -22.40 -39.16 -42.96
N ASP A 558 -22.57 -40.35 -43.52
CA ASP A 558 -22.09 -41.59 -42.93
C ASP A 558 -20.56 -41.62 -42.85
N ALA A 559 -19.87 -41.27 -43.95
CA ALA A 559 -18.42 -41.16 -43.97
C ALA A 559 -17.91 -40.12 -42.95
N ALA A 560 -18.56 -38.95 -42.87
CA ALA A 560 -18.20 -37.88 -41.95
C ALA A 560 -18.40 -38.27 -40.48
N PHE A 561 -19.52 -38.93 -40.17
CA PHE A 561 -19.80 -39.47 -38.84
C PHE A 561 -18.76 -40.51 -38.40
N LYS A 562 -18.28 -41.33 -39.34
CA LYS A 562 -17.21 -42.32 -39.12
C LYS A 562 -15.80 -41.72 -39.05
N GLY A 563 -15.66 -40.39 -39.14
CA GLY A 563 -14.38 -39.69 -38.96
C GLY A 563 -13.64 -39.33 -40.25
N ASN A 564 -14.27 -39.43 -41.43
CA ASN A 564 -13.64 -39.02 -42.66
C ASN A 564 -13.52 -37.48 -42.75
N ALA A 565 -12.30 -36.96 -42.67
CA ALA A 565 -12.06 -35.51 -42.68
C ALA A 565 -12.42 -34.82 -44.02
N TYR A 566 -12.33 -35.53 -45.15
CA TYR A 566 -12.71 -35.00 -46.47
C TYR A 566 -14.23 -34.85 -46.55
N ALA A 567 -14.97 -35.84 -46.04
CA ALA A 567 -16.43 -35.80 -45.95
C ALA A 567 -16.92 -34.74 -44.96
N GLN A 568 -16.30 -34.63 -43.78
CA GLN A 568 -16.59 -33.56 -42.82
C GLN A 568 -16.36 -32.18 -43.44
N PHE A 569 -15.23 -31.96 -44.11
CA PHE A 569 -14.97 -30.70 -44.80
C PHE A 569 -15.97 -30.43 -45.94
N ALA A 570 -16.28 -31.44 -46.77
CA ALA A 570 -17.23 -31.31 -47.86
C ALA A 570 -18.64 -30.96 -47.36
N LEU A 571 -19.11 -31.61 -46.29
CA LEU A 571 -20.36 -31.26 -45.63
C LEU A 571 -20.31 -29.85 -45.02
N GLY A 572 -19.19 -29.47 -44.40
CA GLY A 572 -18.97 -28.11 -43.93
C GLY A 572 -19.15 -27.08 -45.05
N ARG A 573 -18.57 -27.34 -46.22
CA ARG A 573 -18.70 -26.49 -47.42
C ARG A 573 -20.10 -26.45 -47.99
N ILE A 574 -20.78 -27.60 -48.07
CA ILE A 574 -22.17 -27.69 -48.54
C ILE A 574 -23.09 -26.93 -47.59
N ASN A 575 -22.94 -27.12 -46.28
CA ASN A 575 -23.74 -26.44 -45.28
C ASN A 575 -23.40 -24.94 -45.19
N GLU A 576 -22.17 -24.52 -45.45
CA GLU A 576 -21.79 -23.10 -45.49
C GLU A 576 -22.54 -22.33 -46.60
N ARG A 577 -22.76 -22.95 -47.76
CA ARG A 577 -23.23 -22.25 -48.98
C ARG A 577 -24.59 -22.69 -49.50
N GLY A 578 -25.06 -23.86 -49.09
CA GLY A 578 -26.08 -24.61 -49.81
C GLY A 578 -25.54 -25.19 -51.13
N LEU A 579 -26.32 -26.08 -51.75
CA LEU A 579 -26.03 -26.64 -53.07
C LEU A 579 -27.16 -26.24 -54.04
N ARG A 580 -26.79 -25.81 -55.24
CA ARG A 580 -27.70 -25.49 -56.33
C ARG A 580 -27.44 -26.42 -57.52
N ASP A 581 -28.49 -26.85 -58.20
CA ASP A 581 -28.38 -27.66 -59.41
C ASP A 581 -27.89 -26.83 -60.62
N ALA A 582 -27.70 -27.49 -61.77
CA ALA A 582 -27.24 -26.86 -63.01
C ALA A 582 -28.21 -25.78 -63.56
N SER A 583 -29.45 -25.72 -63.07
CA SER A 583 -30.43 -24.67 -63.42
C SER A 583 -30.43 -23.48 -62.44
N GLY A 584 -29.59 -23.55 -61.40
CA GLY A 584 -29.51 -22.55 -60.33
C GLY A 584 -30.55 -22.74 -59.22
N LYS A 585 -31.36 -23.80 -59.28
CA LYS A 585 -32.36 -24.13 -58.27
C LYS A 585 -31.66 -24.70 -57.03
N GLU A 586 -32.05 -24.20 -55.86
CA GLU A 586 -31.55 -24.71 -54.59
C GLU A 586 -32.03 -26.14 -54.34
N VAL A 587 -31.08 -27.05 -54.12
CA VAL A 587 -31.32 -28.47 -53.86
C VAL A 587 -30.91 -28.86 -52.43
N ILE A 588 -30.00 -28.10 -51.81
CA ILE A 588 -29.64 -28.23 -50.39
C ILE A 588 -29.51 -26.81 -49.82
N ALA A 589 -30.19 -26.52 -48.72
CA ALA A 589 -30.13 -25.21 -48.05
C ALA A 589 -28.84 -25.06 -47.22
N ALA A 590 -28.36 -23.83 -47.06
CA ALA A 590 -27.25 -23.52 -46.17
C ALA A 590 -27.68 -23.63 -44.68
N ASN A 591 -26.76 -24.11 -43.83
CA ASN A 591 -26.91 -24.20 -42.39
C ASN A 591 -25.56 -23.83 -41.71
N ALA A 592 -25.50 -22.62 -41.12
CA ALA A 592 -24.28 -22.07 -40.54
C ALA A 592 -23.79 -22.85 -39.29
N ASP A 593 -24.73 -23.34 -38.47
CA ASP A 593 -24.40 -24.07 -37.24
C ASP A 593 -23.80 -25.44 -37.55
N GLU A 594 -24.43 -26.18 -38.48
CA GLU A 594 -23.90 -27.47 -38.93
C GLU A 594 -22.59 -27.32 -39.68
N SER A 595 -22.44 -26.26 -40.48
CA SER A 595 -21.18 -25.95 -41.18
C SER A 595 -20.01 -25.80 -40.21
N THR A 596 -20.20 -24.96 -39.18
CA THR A 596 -19.16 -24.67 -38.19
C THR A 596 -18.80 -25.94 -37.40
N ALA A 597 -19.81 -26.73 -37.00
CA ALA A 597 -19.59 -28.01 -36.33
C ALA A 597 -18.78 -28.99 -37.20
N MET A 598 -19.08 -29.09 -38.50
CA MET A 598 -18.33 -29.94 -39.43
C MET A 598 -16.89 -29.47 -39.64
N TYR A 599 -16.64 -28.16 -39.68
CA TYR A 599 -15.28 -27.63 -39.72
C TYR A 599 -14.50 -27.89 -38.43
N TYR A 600 -15.14 -27.80 -37.26
CA TYR A 600 -14.51 -28.21 -35.99
C TYR A 600 -14.10 -29.69 -36.00
N LEU A 601 -14.97 -30.57 -36.50
CA LEU A 601 -14.67 -32.01 -36.59
C LEU A 601 -13.51 -32.29 -37.57
N ALA A 602 -13.55 -31.69 -38.76
CA ALA A 602 -12.48 -31.85 -39.75
C ALA A 602 -11.15 -31.27 -39.26
N ALA A 603 -11.17 -30.12 -38.57
CA ALA A 603 -9.99 -29.50 -37.99
C ALA A 603 -9.38 -30.33 -36.86
N ALA A 604 -10.21 -31.01 -36.05
CA ALA A 604 -9.77 -31.94 -35.02
C ALA A 604 -9.13 -33.22 -35.59
N ASN A 605 -9.41 -33.55 -36.86
CA ASN A 605 -8.76 -34.62 -37.62
C ASN A 605 -7.57 -34.12 -38.47
N ASP A 606 -6.94 -33.01 -38.04
CA ASP A 606 -5.75 -32.40 -38.66
C ASP A 606 -5.90 -32.04 -40.16
N PHE A 607 -7.13 -31.78 -40.61
CA PHE A 607 -7.36 -31.38 -41.99
C PHE A 607 -7.06 -29.91 -42.19
N GLY A 608 -5.86 -29.61 -42.72
CA GLY A 608 -5.34 -28.25 -42.84
C GLY A 608 -6.28 -27.25 -43.53
N THR A 609 -7.01 -27.66 -44.56
CA THR A 609 -7.99 -26.78 -45.22
C THR A 609 -9.16 -26.44 -44.31
N ALA A 610 -9.67 -27.38 -43.51
CA ALA A 610 -10.71 -27.10 -42.52
C ALA A 610 -10.19 -26.21 -41.40
N GLN A 611 -8.96 -26.43 -40.93
CA GLN A 611 -8.33 -25.58 -39.92
C GLN A 611 -8.24 -24.12 -40.39
N TYR A 612 -7.81 -23.90 -41.64
CA TYR A 612 -7.79 -22.56 -42.25
C TYR A 612 -9.20 -21.94 -42.31
N ARG A 613 -10.20 -22.68 -42.82
CA ARG A 613 -11.58 -22.15 -42.93
C ARG A 613 -12.20 -21.85 -41.57
N LEU A 614 -11.98 -22.71 -40.58
CA LEU A 614 -12.44 -22.49 -39.22
C LEU A 614 -11.79 -21.25 -38.61
N ALA A 615 -10.48 -21.06 -38.83
CA ALA A 615 -9.79 -19.85 -38.40
C ALA A 615 -10.41 -18.59 -39.04
N GLU A 616 -10.68 -18.60 -40.35
CA GLU A 616 -11.34 -17.47 -41.04
C GLU A 616 -12.74 -17.16 -40.48
N LEU A 617 -13.54 -18.18 -40.21
CA LEU A 617 -14.88 -18.02 -39.61
C LEU A 617 -14.79 -17.42 -38.21
N LEU A 618 -13.93 -17.98 -37.36
CA LEU A 618 -13.73 -17.50 -36.00
C LEU A 618 -13.23 -16.07 -35.97
N VAL A 619 -12.36 -15.69 -36.91
CA VAL A 619 -11.83 -14.32 -37.07
C VAL A 619 -12.93 -13.33 -37.45
N ARG A 620 -13.90 -13.72 -38.29
CA ARG A 620 -15.01 -12.87 -38.75
C ARG A 620 -16.16 -12.77 -37.76
N GLU A 621 -16.32 -13.76 -36.90
CA GLU A 621 -17.28 -13.71 -35.81
C GLU A 621 -16.91 -12.56 -34.86
N LYS A 622 -17.74 -11.51 -34.82
CA LYS A 622 -17.62 -10.38 -33.89
C LYS A 622 -18.56 -10.62 -32.70
N PRO A 623 -18.14 -11.36 -31.66
CA PRO A 623 -19.00 -11.56 -30.51
C PRO A 623 -19.20 -10.24 -29.77
N ALA A 624 -20.45 -9.89 -29.50
CA ALA A 624 -20.85 -8.56 -29.01
C ALA A 624 -20.39 -8.24 -27.57
N ASP A 625 -19.91 -9.22 -26.80
CA ASP A 625 -19.49 -9.01 -25.40
C ASP A 625 -18.52 -10.11 -24.94
N VAL A 626 -17.22 -9.89 -25.07
CA VAL A 626 -16.21 -10.87 -24.68
C VAL A 626 -15.16 -10.22 -23.78
N SER A 627 -15.00 -10.75 -22.57
CA SER A 627 -13.95 -10.33 -21.65
C SER A 627 -12.56 -10.47 -22.28
N MET A 628 -11.58 -9.67 -21.83
CA MET A 628 -10.20 -9.74 -22.34
C MET A 628 -9.63 -11.16 -22.31
N ALA A 629 -9.96 -11.94 -21.27
CA ALA A 629 -9.55 -13.34 -21.14
C ALA A 629 -10.18 -14.27 -22.20
N ALA A 630 -11.40 -14.01 -22.63
CA ALA A 630 -12.04 -14.78 -23.69
C ALA A 630 -11.57 -14.34 -25.10
N LYS A 631 -11.27 -13.05 -25.30
CA LYS A 631 -10.57 -12.56 -26.52
C LYS A 631 -9.20 -13.23 -26.68
N ALA A 632 -8.42 -13.32 -25.61
CA ALA A 632 -7.12 -13.99 -25.61
C ALA A 632 -7.22 -15.49 -25.96
N ARG A 633 -8.18 -16.22 -25.36
CA ARG A 633 -8.40 -17.65 -25.66
C ARG A 633 -8.82 -17.88 -27.12
N ARG A 634 -9.70 -17.04 -27.66
CA ARG A 634 -10.09 -17.08 -29.08
C ARG A 634 -8.88 -16.88 -29.99
N ASN A 635 -8.05 -15.86 -29.72
CA ASN A 635 -6.87 -15.58 -30.52
C ASN A 635 -5.84 -16.72 -30.46
N GLN A 636 -5.70 -17.38 -29.32
CA GLN A 636 -4.86 -18.58 -29.20
C GLN A 636 -5.38 -19.74 -30.06
N LEU A 637 -6.69 -19.99 -30.07
CA LEU A 637 -7.30 -21.02 -30.91
C LEU A 637 -7.09 -20.72 -32.40
N ILE A 638 -7.36 -19.48 -32.83
CA ILE A 638 -7.18 -19.05 -34.23
C ILE A 638 -5.72 -19.26 -34.68
N LYS A 639 -4.76 -18.88 -33.82
CA LYS A 639 -3.33 -19.11 -34.08
C LYS A 639 -3.02 -20.59 -34.28
N GLN A 640 -3.50 -21.46 -33.38
CA GLN A 640 -3.28 -22.91 -33.48
C GLN A 640 -3.86 -23.49 -34.79
N LEU A 641 -5.03 -23.02 -35.20
CA LEU A 641 -5.66 -23.43 -36.45
C LEU A 641 -4.83 -22.98 -37.67
N TYR A 642 -4.28 -21.76 -37.67
CA TYR A 642 -3.36 -21.32 -38.73
C TYR A 642 -2.04 -22.09 -38.73
N GLU A 643 -1.46 -22.39 -37.56
CA GLU A 643 -0.25 -23.23 -37.44
C GLU A 643 -0.49 -24.62 -38.04
N GLY A 644 -1.61 -25.26 -37.69
CA GLY A 644 -2.01 -26.55 -38.26
C GLY A 644 -2.25 -26.49 -39.77
N ALA A 645 -2.92 -25.44 -40.26
CA ALA A 645 -3.18 -25.26 -41.68
C ALA A 645 -1.89 -25.12 -42.50
N VAL A 646 -0.92 -24.34 -42.02
CA VAL A 646 0.39 -24.21 -42.68
C VAL A 646 1.12 -25.55 -42.68
N ALA A 647 1.11 -26.29 -41.56
CA ALA A 647 1.70 -27.63 -41.48
C ALA A 647 1.02 -28.63 -42.44
N GLY A 648 -0.30 -28.50 -42.63
CA GLY A 648 -1.09 -29.25 -43.61
C GLY A 648 -0.96 -28.78 -45.06
N GLY A 649 -0.05 -27.85 -45.36
CA GLY A 649 0.28 -27.40 -46.71
C GLY A 649 -0.57 -26.24 -47.25
N VAL A 650 -1.42 -25.60 -46.44
CA VAL A 650 -2.26 -24.48 -46.85
C VAL A 650 -1.47 -23.17 -46.84
N GLN A 651 -0.97 -22.76 -48.02
CA GLN A 651 -0.13 -21.56 -48.16
C GLN A 651 -0.85 -20.26 -47.77
N GLN A 652 -2.17 -20.19 -47.98
CA GLN A 652 -2.99 -19.03 -47.64
C GLN A 652 -3.02 -18.72 -46.14
N ALA A 653 -2.70 -19.68 -45.28
CA ALA A 653 -2.63 -19.50 -43.83
C ALA A 653 -1.34 -18.80 -43.36
N ALA A 654 -0.31 -18.73 -44.20
CA ALA A 654 1.01 -18.25 -43.81
C ALA A 654 1.04 -16.77 -43.42
N LEU A 655 0.37 -15.89 -44.19
CA LEU A 655 0.34 -14.45 -43.89
C LEU A 655 -0.50 -14.13 -42.65
N PRO A 656 -1.74 -14.65 -42.47
CA PRO A 656 -2.46 -14.52 -41.21
C PRO A 656 -1.65 -15.01 -40.00
N LEU A 657 -0.96 -16.15 -40.12
CA LEU A 657 -0.09 -16.66 -39.06
C LEU A 657 1.08 -15.70 -38.76
N ALA A 658 1.64 -15.04 -39.77
CA ALA A 658 2.72 -14.07 -39.60
C ALA A 658 2.30 -12.87 -38.71
N PHE A 659 1.05 -12.40 -38.78
CA PHE A 659 0.53 -11.41 -37.84
C PHE A 659 0.53 -11.94 -36.39
N PHE A 660 0.13 -13.20 -36.17
CA PHE A 660 0.19 -13.83 -34.85
C PHE A 660 1.61 -14.07 -34.34
N HIS A 661 2.54 -14.40 -35.23
CA HIS A 661 3.95 -14.54 -34.91
C HIS A 661 4.60 -13.19 -34.57
N ALA A 662 4.18 -12.09 -35.21
CA ALA A 662 4.62 -10.74 -34.86
C ALA A 662 4.20 -10.33 -33.44
N MET A 663 3.09 -10.88 -32.94
CA MET A 663 2.59 -10.68 -31.57
C MET A 663 3.25 -11.59 -30.53
N ASP A 664 4.01 -12.59 -30.94
CA ASP A 664 4.60 -13.57 -30.03
C ASP A 664 5.83 -12.97 -29.31
N SER A 665 6.03 -13.34 -28.05
CA SER A 665 7.24 -12.99 -27.30
C SER A 665 8.49 -13.69 -27.84
N ASP A 666 8.33 -14.80 -28.57
CA ASP A 666 9.42 -15.54 -29.18
C ASP A 666 10.00 -14.83 -30.40
N LYS A 667 11.26 -14.37 -30.27
CA LYS A 667 12.00 -13.70 -31.35
C LYS A 667 12.14 -14.57 -32.59
N ALA A 668 12.24 -15.89 -32.48
CA ALA A 668 12.35 -16.78 -33.64
C ALA A 668 11.07 -16.73 -34.48
N LYS A 669 9.90 -16.70 -33.83
CA LYS A 669 8.61 -16.53 -34.52
C LYS A 669 8.49 -15.15 -35.14
N GLN A 670 8.95 -14.10 -34.47
CA GLN A 670 8.99 -12.76 -35.08
C GLN A 670 9.88 -12.72 -36.34
N VAL A 671 11.02 -13.40 -36.34
CA VAL A 671 11.88 -13.57 -37.54
C VAL A 671 11.15 -14.34 -38.64
N GLN A 672 10.39 -15.38 -38.29
CA GLN A 672 9.54 -16.09 -39.26
C GLN A 672 8.47 -15.16 -39.84
N ALA A 673 7.80 -14.35 -39.02
CA ALA A 673 6.83 -13.36 -39.48
C ALA A 673 7.45 -12.38 -40.48
N PHE A 674 8.66 -11.89 -40.18
CA PHE A 674 9.42 -11.01 -41.07
C PHE A 674 9.74 -11.67 -42.40
N ASN A 675 10.23 -12.92 -42.39
CA ASN A 675 10.56 -13.64 -43.61
C ASN A 675 9.30 -13.94 -44.46
N VAL A 676 8.19 -14.31 -43.83
CA VAL A 676 6.91 -14.52 -44.51
C VAL A 676 6.41 -13.21 -45.13
N ALA A 677 6.38 -12.10 -44.37
CA ALA A 677 5.96 -10.80 -44.89
C ALA A 677 6.83 -10.36 -46.08
N LYS A 678 8.15 -10.49 -45.98
CA LYS A 678 9.09 -10.16 -47.06
C LYS A 678 8.86 -11.01 -48.33
N ASN A 679 8.60 -12.31 -48.17
CA ASN A 679 8.32 -13.20 -49.29
C ASN A 679 6.95 -12.96 -49.93
N GLU A 680 5.93 -12.58 -49.16
CA GLU A 680 4.61 -12.25 -49.71
C GLU A 680 4.60 -10.88 -50.40
N VAL A 681 5.38 -9.92 -49.90
CA VAL A 681 5.60 -8.63 -50.55
C VAL A 681 6.24 -8.79 -51.94
N SER A 682 7.21 -9.70 -52.11
CA SER A 682 7.82 -9.95 -53.42
C SER A 682 6.83 -10.53 -54.45
N LYS A 683 5.69 -11.07 -53.99
CA LYS A 683 4.56 -11.53 -54.82
C LYS A 683 3.51 -10.44 -55.06
N GLY A 684 3.73 -9.20 -54.60
CA GLY A 684 2.83 -8.08 -54.77
C GLY A 684 1.71 -7.98 -53.72
N ASN A 685 1.83 -8.67 -52.57
CA ASN A 685 0.80 -8.64 -51.54
C ASN A 685 0.85 -7.35 -50.70
N GLY A 686 -0.10 -6.44 -50.92
CA GLY A 686 -0.17 -5.15 -50.22
C GLY A 686 -0.51 -5.23 -48.73
N GLN A 687 -1.10 -6.33 -48.23
CA GLN A 687 -1.29 -6.56 -46.79
C GLN A 687 0.01 -7.01 -46.12
N ALA A 688 0.82 -7.79 -46.83
CA ALA A 688 2.15 -8.16 -46.36
C ALA A 688 3.08 -6.95 -46.26
N ALA A 689 2.92 -5.94 -47.15
CA ALA A 689 3.66 -4.68 -47.06
C ALA A 689 3.31 -3.91 -45.78
N LEU A 690 2.03 -3.88 -45.38
CA LEU A 690 1.63 -3.29 -44.10
C LEU A 690 2.27 -4.00 -42.91
N LEU A 691 2.22 -5.34 -42.87
CA LEU A 691 2.87 -6.12 -41.81
C LEU A 691 4.38 -5.85 -41.78
N LEU A 692 5.04 -5.82 -42.94
CA LEU A 692 6.47 -5.54 -43.04
C LEU A 692 6.81 -4.14 -42.51
N GLY A 693 5.98 -3.14 -42.80
CA GLY A 693 6.08 -1.79 -42.22
C GLY A 693 6.00 -1.81 -40.70
N ILE A 694 5.01 -2.52 -40.12
CA ILE A 694 4.85 -2.67 -38.66
C ILE A 694 6.09 -3.32 -38.02
N LEU A 695 6.63 -4.37 -38.66
CA LEU A 695 7.81 -5.08 -38.15
C LEU A 695 9.04 -4.18 -38.12
N TYR A 696 9.28 -3.37 -39.16
CA TYR A 696 10.37 -2.39 -39.18
C TYR A 696 10.16 -1.22 -38.21
N ASP A 697 8.95 -0.72 -38.04
CA ASP A 697 8.64 0.41 -37.15
C ASP A 697 8.86 0.04 -35.66
N ARG A 698 8.54 -1.22 -35.32
CA ARG A 698 8.62 -1.75 -33.96
C ARG A 698 9.90 -2.53 -33.67
N GLY A 699 10.66 -2.93 -34.69
CA GLY A 699 11.85 -3.77 -34.54
C GLY A 699 11.52 -5.21 -34.15
N LEU A 700 10.46 -5.78 -34.71
CA LEU A 700 9.99 -7.14 -34.41
C LEU A 700 10.61 -8.12 -35.41
N GLY A 701 11.53 -8.97 -34.95
CA GLY A 701 12.26 -9.92 -35.82
C GLY A 701 13.26 -9.28 -36.79
N VAL A 702 13.41 -7.94 -36.76
CA VAL A 702 14.34 -7.14 -37.58
C VAL A 702 14.76 -5.90 -36.79
N GLU A 703 15.89 -5.29 -37.15
CA GLU A 703 16.28 -3.99 -36.57
C GLU A 703 15.27 -2.90 -36.91
N LYS A 704 14.98 -2.04 -35.94
CA LYS A 704 14.05 -0.92 -36.11
C LYS A 704 14.59 0.06 -37.16
N ASN A 705 13.77 0.34 -38.18
CA ASN A 705 14.13 1.26 -39.25
C ASN A 705 12.90 2.05 -39.73
N SER A 706 12.82 3.32 -39.33
CA SER A 706 11.65 4.16 -39.63
C SER A 706 11.53 4.54 -41.11
N ALA A 707 12.64 4.58 -41.85
CA ALA A 707 12.61 4.90 -43.28
C ALA A 707 12.03 3.73 -44.09
N GLU A 708 12.49 2.51 -43.79
CA GLU A 708 11.92 1.29 -44.36
C GLU A 708 10.46 1.12 -43.95
N ALA A 709 10.13 1.35 -42.68
CA ALA A 709 8.75 1.31 -42.22
C ALA A 709 7.84 2.24 -43.03
N MET A 710 8.25 3.50 -43.21
CA MET A 710 7.49 4.49 -43.97
C MET A 710 7.37 4.12 -45.45
N TYR A 711 8.44 3.60 -46.06
CA TYR A 711 8.41 3.08 -47.43
C TYR A 711 7.35 1.99 -47.57
N TRP A 712 7.37 0.98 -46.69
CA TRP A 712 6.42 -0.13 -46.75
C TRP A 712 4.98 0.28 -46.40
N TYR A 713 4.77 1.24 -45.50
CA TYR A 713 3.44 1.81 -45.27
C TYR A 713 2.88 2.50 -46.52
N GLN A 714 3.71 3.18 -47.31
CA GLN A 714 3.29 3.80 -48.58
C GLN A 714 3.03 2.80 -49.70
N GLN A 715 3.71 1.64 -49.68
CA GLN A 715 3.47 0.55 -50.64
C GLN A 715 2.29 -0.34 -50.26
N ALA A 716 1.84 -0.30 -49.00
CA ALA A 716 0.71 -1.08 -48.54
C ALA A 716 -0.59 -0.68 -49.24
N SER A 717 -1.48 -1.66 -49.46
CA SER A 717 -2.84 -1.36 -49.91
C SER A 717 -3.52 -0.44 -48.90
N LEU A 718 -4.16 0.62 -49.38
CA LEU A 718 -4.86 1.57 -48.53
C LEU A 718 -6.04 0.87 -47.87
N ASN A 719 -5.99 0.79 -46.55
CA ASN A 719 -6.95 0.12 -45.68
C ASN A 719 -7.05 0.90 -44.36
N PRO A 720 -7.97 0.57 -43.44
CA PRO A 720 -8.21 1.40 -42.26
C PRO A 720 -6.96 1.55 -41.38
N VAL A 721 -6.14 0.50 -41.27
CA VAL A 721 -4.90 0.52 -40.48
C VAL A 721 -3.82 1.32 -41.17
N SER A 722 -3.53 1.08 -42.45
CA SER A 722 -2.49 1.82 -43.19
C SER A 722 -2.84 3.31 -43.32
N ALA A 723 -4.12 3.64 -43.53
CA ALA A 723 -4.62 5.01 -43.54
C ALA A 723 -4.46 5.68 -42.17
N PHE A 724 -4.76 4.99 -41.07
CA PHE A 724 -4.53 5.50 -39.71
C PHE A 724 -3.05 5.78 -39.43
N ILE A 725 -2.16 4.82 -39.73
CA ILE A 725 -0.72 4.95 -39.48
C ILE A 725 -0.14 6.12 -40.28
N LEU A 726 -0.38 6.13 -41.59
CA LEU A 726 0.09 7.21 -42.47
C LEU A 726 -0.51 8.55 -42.04
N GLY A 727 -1.81 8.60 -41.76
CA GLY A 727 -2.50 9.81 -41.35
C GLY A 727 -1.90 10.43 -40.09
N THR A 728 -1.64 9.59 -39.08
CA THR A 728 -0.99 10.02 -37.84
C THR A 728 0.44 10.50 -38.09
N TYR A 729 1.24 9.79 -38.89
CA TYR A 729 2.63 10.17 -39.19
C TYR A 729 2.76 11.43 -40.05
N PHE A 730 1.83 11.68 -40.98
CA PHE A 730 1.77 12.95 -41.72
C PHE A 730 1.40 14.12 -40.80
N ILE A 731 0.52 13.92 -39.80
CA ILE A 731 0.20 14.96 -38.80
C ILE A 731 1.39 15.23 -37.89
N GLU A 732 2.07 14.20 -37.41
CA GLU A 732 3.21 14.32 -36.49
C GLU A 732 4.52 14.74 -37.19
N GLY A 733 4.62 14.55 -38.51
CA GLY A 733 5.87 14.73 -39.26
C GLY A 733 6.91 13.64 -38.96
N LYS A 734 6.47 12.43 -38.59
CA LYS A 734 7.35 11.33 -38.22
C LYS A 734 7.82 10.58 -39.47
N SER A 735 9.12 10.69 -39.77
CA SER A 735 9.75 10.05 -40.94
C SER A 735 9.20 10.49 -42.31
N VAL A 736 8.39 11.54 -42.34
CA VAL A 736 7.85 12.19 -43.52
C VAL A 736 7.65 13.69 -43.23
N ASN A 737 7.63 14.53 -44.26
CA ASN A 737 7.29 15.94 -44.08
C ASN A 737 5.87 16.08 -43.52
N GLN A 738 5.72 16.99 -42.56
CA GLN A 738 4.42 17.26 -41.94
C GLN A 738 3.43 17.78 -42.98
N ASP A 739 2.28 17.11 -43.09
CA ASP A 739 1.18 17.46 -43.99
C ASP A 739 -0.14 17.17 -43.28
N LYS A 740 -0.68 18.20 -42.61
CA LYS A 740 -1.86 18.06 -41.75
C LYS A 740 -3.14 17.83 -42.54
N GLU A 741 -3.27 18.37 -43.75
CA GLU A 741 -4.46 18.17 -44.58
C GLU A 741 -4.53 16.73 -45.09
N LYS A 742 -3.42 16.24 -45.65
CA LYS A 742 -3.32 14.84 -46.08
C LYS A 742 -3.48 13.89 -44.90
N GLY A 743 -2.86 14.22 -43.77
CA GLY A 743 -2.99 13.42 -42.55
C GLY A 743 -4.42 13.33 -42.03
N ARG A 744 -5.15 14.46 -41.99
CA ARG A 744 -6.58 14.51 -41.62
C ARG A 744 -7.45 13.71 -42.58
N ALA A 745 -7.22 13.80 -43.89
CA ALA A 745 -7.97 13.04 -44.88
C ALA A 745 -7.79 11.52 -44.72
N LEU A 746 -6.55 11.08 -44.46
CA LEU A 746 -6.25 9.66 -44.21
C LEU A 746 -6.85 9.16 -42.88
N LEU A 747 -6.82 9.98 -41.83
CA LEU A 747 -7.53 9.65 -40.59
C LEU A 747 -9.04 9.56 -40.80
N GLN A 748 -9.65 10.50 -41.55
CA GLN A 748 -11.08 10.44 -41.87
C GLN A 748 -11.43 9.16 -42.63
N GLN A 749 -10.62 8.79 -43.62
CA GLN A 749 -10.83 7.55 -44.36
C GLN A 749 -10.76 6.30 -43.45
N ALA A 750 -9.85 6.29 -42.48
CA ALA A 750 -9.77 5.19 -41.50
C ALA A 750 -10.98 5.18 -40.56
N ALA A 751 -11.45 6.34 -40.11
CA ALA A 751 -12.64 6.51 -39.28
C ALA A 751 -13.92 6.07 -40.00
N ASP A 752 -14.11 6.51 -41.26
CA ASP A 752 -15.25 6.11 -42.10
C ASP A 752 -15.30 4.59 -42.34
N ALA A 753 -14.14 3.94 -42.31
CA ALA A 753 -14.03 2.48 -42.39
C ALA A 753 -14.18 1.76 -41.02
N GLY A 754 -14.52 2.50 -39.96
CA GLY A 754 -14.80 2.00 -38.62
C GLY A 754 -13.56 1.65 -37.80
N PHE A 755 -12.42 2.32 -38.02
CA PHE A 755 -11.23 2.11 -37.20
C PHE A 755 -11.20 3.06 -35.97
N PRO A 756 -11.51 2.57 -34.76
CA PRO A 756 -11.81 3.41 -33.58
C PRO A 756 -10.70 4.37 -33.14
N TYR A 757 -9.44 4.06 -33.43
CA TYR A 757 -8.32 4.93 -33.06
C TYR A 757 -8.18 6.13 -34.00
N ALA A 758 -8.69 6.03 -35.22
CA ALA A 758 -8.74 7.16 -36.15
C ALA A 758 -9.75 8.21 -35.68
N ASP A 759 -10.95 7.78 -35.27
CA ASP A 759 -11.94 8.64 -34.62
C ASP A 759 -11.38 9.36 -33.39
N LEU A 760 -10.68 8.64 -32.50
CA LEU A 760 -10.01 9.24 -31.35
C LEU A 760 -8.97 10.29 -31.75
N ASN A 761 -8.10 9.98 -32.72
CA ASN A 761 -7.07 10.91 -33.18
C ASN A 761 -7.68 12.13 -33.90
N LEU A 762 -8.80 11.97 -34.62
CA LEU A 762 -9.55 13.08 -35.19
C LEU A 762 -10.17 13.95 -34.10
N ALA A 763 -10.76 13.35 -33.06
CA ALA A 763 -11.31 14.09 -31.93
C ALA A 763 -10.23 14.94 -31.24
N VAL A 764 -9.04 14.38 -31.01
CA VAL A 764 -7.89 15.12 -30.45
C VAL A 764 -7.45 16.26 -31.38
N LEU A 765 -7.33 16.00 -32.69
CA LEU A 765 -6.96 17.02 -33.67
C LEU A 765 -7.95 18.19 -33.67
N LYS A 766 -9.24 17.89 -33.67
CA LYS A 766 -10.32 18.88 -33.65
C LYS A 766 -10.33 19.68 -32.36
N GLN A 767 -10.17 19.02 -31.21
CA GLN A 767 -10.08 19.68 -29.90
C GLN A 767 -8.92 20.68 -29.86
N GLN A 768 -7.75 20.32 -30.39
CA GLN A 768 -6.59 21.21 -30.48
C GLN A 768 -6.82 22.42 -31.39
N GLN A 769 -7.71 22.29 -32.37
CA GLN A 769 -8.10 23.35 -33.32
C GLN A 769 -9.30 24.18 -32.85
N GLY A 770 -9.92 23.84 -31.71
CA GLY A 770 -11.15 24.48 -31.24
C GLY A 770 -12.40 24.11 -32.04
N GLU A 771 -12.37 23.01 -32.80
CA GLU A 771 -13.49 22.48 -33.56
C GLU A 771 -14.38 21.55 -32.69
N PRO A 772 -15.67 21.33 -33.03
CA PRO A 772 -16.52 20.33 -32.37
C PRO A 772 -15.95 18.91 -32.56
N PHE A 773 -15.63 18.23 -31.46
CA PHE A 773 -14.92 16.94 -31.45
C PHE A 773 -15.68 15.79 -30.80
N LEU A 774 -16.76 16.07 -30.06
CA LEU A 774 -17.55 15.05 -29.37
C LEU A 774 -18.13 13.98 -30.31
N PRO A 775 -18.62 14.30 -31.53
CA PRO A 775 -19.14 13.27 -32.43
C PRO A 775 -18.11 12.18 -32.78
N GLU A 776 -16.86 12.56 -33.03
CA GLU A 776 -15.79 11.58 -33.28
C GLU A 776 -15.43 10.79 -32.01
N LEU A 777 -15.43 11.46 -30.85
CA LEU A 777 -15.14 10.78 -29.59
C LEU A 777 -16.23 9.76 -29.20
N ASP A 778 -17.50 10.11 -29.43
CA ASP A 778 -18.66 9.24 -29.24
C ASP A 778 -18.63 8.06 -30.22
N ALA A 779 -18.24 8.30 -31.48
CA ALA A 779 -18.07 7.25 -32.48
C ALA A 779 -16.97 6.25 -32.07
N ALA A 780 -15.82 6.76 -31.60
CA ALA A 780 -14.73 5.92 -31.08
C ALA A 780 -15.18 5.08 -29.88
N HIS A 781 -15.93 5.66 -28.95
CA HIS A 781 -16.51 4.97 -27.80
C HIS A 781 -17.50 3.87 -28.24
N ALA A 782 -18.42 4.17 -29.16
CA ALA A 782 -19.40 3.22 -29.68
C ALA A 782 -18.75 2.02 -30.40
N LEU A 783 -17.57 2.23 -31.00
CA LEU A 783 -16.74 1.18 -31.60
C LEU A 783 -15.89 0.39 -30.57
N GLY A 784 -16.03 0.68 -29.27
CA GLY A 784 -15.39 -0.06 -28.18
C GLY A 784 -13.99 0.43 -27.81
N ASN A 785 -13.57 1.64 -28.22
CA ASN A 785 -12.25 2.18 -27.87
C ASN A 785 -12.18 2.56 -26.39
N SER A 786 -11.42 1.80 -25.59
CA SER A 786 -11.27 2.07 -24.16
C SER A 786 -10.59 3.42 -23.85
N LYS A 787 -9.60 3.84 -24.64
CA LYS A 787 -8.94 5.16 -24.47
C LYS A 787 -9.92 6.30 -24.74
N ALA A 788 -10.73 6.19 -25.79
CA ALA A 788 -11.77 7.17 -26.09
C ALA A 788 -12.86 7.18 -25.01
N SER A 789 -13.26 6.01 -24.52
CA SER A 789 -14.26 5.86 -23.46
C SER A 789 -13.80 6.53 -22.16
N LEU A 790 -12.55 6.30 -21.73
CA LEU A 790 -11.95 6.98 -20.58
C LEU A 790 -11.90 8.49 -20.78
N LEU A 791 -11.43 8.96 -21.94
CA LEU A 791 -11.34 10.38 -22.27
C LEU A 791 -12.71 11.06 -22.27
N LEU A 792 -13.73 10.42 -22.83
CA LEU A 792 -15.10 10.90 -22.87
C LEU A 792 -15.70 10.99 -21.46
N ALA A 793 -15.53 9.94 -20.65
CA ALA A 793 -16.02 9.91 -19.28
C ALA A 793 -15.32 10.96 -18.40
N ASP A 794 -14.00 11.12 -18.54
CA ASP A 794 -13.24 12.21 -17.90
C ASP A 794 -13.74 13.57 -18.35
N TYR A 795 -13.97 13.76 -19.65
CA TYR A 795 -14.45 15.02 -20.18
C TYR A 795 -15.80 15.40 -19.58
N TYR A 796 -16.77 14.48 -19.57
CA TYR A 796 -18.08 14.71 -18.95
C TYR A 796 -17.96 15.00 -17.45
N LEU A 797 -17.10 14.27 -16.73
CA LEU A 797 -16.95 14.48 -15.29
C LEU A 797 -16.15 15.75 -14.95
N SER A 798 -15.19 16.17 -15.78
CA SER A 798 -14.42 17.39 -15.55
C SER A 798 -15.26 18.67 -15.68
N GLN A 799 -16.34 18.61 -16.48
CA GLN A 799 -17.24 19.76 -16.72
C GLN A 799 -18.50 19.75 -15.85
N ALA A 800 -18.74 18.68 -15.07
CA ALA A 800 -20.06 18.48 -14.48
C ALA A 800 -20.32 19.29 -13.20
N THR A 801 -21.22 20.27 -13.32
CA THR A 801 -22.24 20.63 -12.31
C THR A 801 -23.59 19.95 -12.56
N ASP A 802 -23.70 19.22 -13.68
CA ASP A 802 -24.90 18.55 -14.20
C ASP A 802 -24.93 17.06 -13.82
N GLU A 803 -25.96 16.65 -13.08
CA GLU A 803 -26.14 15.29 -12.56
C GLU A 803 -26.27 14.24 -13.68
N GLN A 804 -26.86 14.59 -14.83
CA GLN A 804 -27.00 13.66 -15.95
C GLN A 804 -25.65 13.30 -16.57
N LYS A 805 -24.75 14.26 -16.72
CA LYS A 805 -23.40 14.01 -17.24
C LYS A 805 -22.55 13.18 -16.28
N MET A 806 -22.75 13.35 -14.97
CA MET A 806 -22.09 12.48 -13.98
C MET A 806 -22.62 11.05 -14.08
N GLN A 807 -23.92 10.87 -14.28
CA GLN A 807 -24.53 9.55 -14.48
C GLN A 807 -24.01 8.87 -15.75
N GLN A 808 -23.94 9.59 -16.87
CA GLN A 808 -23.36 9.08 -18.12
C GLN A 808 -21.89 8.67 -17.96
N SER A 809 -21.09 9.51 -17.30
CA SER A 809 -19.69 9.19 -16.99
C SER A 809 -19.58 7.92 -16.13
N ARG A 810 -20.45 7.78 -15.11
CA ARG A 810 -20.52 6.60 -14.25
C ARG A 810 -20.84 5.33 -15.04
N GLU A 811 -21.79 5.39 -15.98
CA GLU A 811 -22.17 4.27 -16.83
C GLU A 811 -21.01 3.82 -17.74
N ILE A 812 -20.28 4.78 -18.33
CA ILE A 812 -19.09 4.47 -19.15
C ILE A 812 -18.01 3.80 -18.28
N TYR A 813 -17.74 4.34 -17.07
CA TYR A 813 -16.78 3.72 -16.16
C TYR A 813 -17.22 2.34 -15.68
N GLN A 814 -18.52 2.13 -15.46
CA GLN A 814 -19.06 0.82 -15.11
C GLN A 814 -18.80 -0.22 -16.19
N GLN A 815 -19.08 0.10 -17.45
CA GLN A 815 -18.78 -0.79 -18.58
C GLN A 815 -17.28 -1.13 -18.68
N LEU A 816 -16.41 -0.14 -18.47
CA LEU A 816 -14.96 -0.36 -18.46
C LEU A 816 -14.52 -1.22 -17.27
N ALA A 817 -15.05 -0.96 -16.09
CA ALA A 817 -14.70 -1.67 -14.86
C ALA A 817 -15.11 -3.15 -14.91
N GLU A 818 -16.30 -3.44 -15.43
CA GLU A 818 -16.82 -4.80 -15.64
C GLU A 818 -15.98 -5.59 -16.66
N LYS A 819 -15.37 -4.89 -17.64
CA LYS A 819 -14.41 -5.49 -18.59
C LYS A 819 -13.01 -5.70 -18.01
N GLY A 820 -12.76 -5.24 -16.79
CA GLY A 820 -11.49 -5.41 -16.07
C GLY A 820 -10.51 -4.25 -16.21
N ASP A 821 -10.91 -3.11 -16.80
CA ASP A 821 -10.03 -1.96 -16.96
C ASP A 821 -9.72 -1.31 -15.61
N LYS A 822 -8.45 -1.33 -15.19
CA LYS A 822 -8.03 -0.86 -13.86
C LYS A 822 -8.26 0.63 -13.62
N GLU A 823 -8.21 1.46 -14.65
CA GLU A 823 -8.48 2.91 -14.53
C GLU A 823 -9.97 3.16 -14.41
N GLY A 824 -10.81 2.44 -15.17
CA GLY A 824 -12.26 2.42 -15.01
C GLY A 824 -12.68 1.95 -13.62
N GLN A 825 -12.05 0.89 -13.09
CA GLN A 825 -12.30 0.39 -11.74
C GLN A 825 -11.94 1.44 -10.66
N LEU A 826 -10.75 2.04 -10.73
CA LEU A 826 -10.34 3.12 -9.83
C LEU A 826 -11.34 4.28 -9.85
N LYS A 827 -11.64 4.77 -11.05
CA LYS A 827 -12.49 5.94 -11.25
C LYS A 827 -13.93 5.68 -10.82
N LEU A 828 -14.46 4.50 -11.11
CA LEU A 828 -15.78 4.09 -10.63
C LEU A 828 -15.82 3.96 -9.11
N GLY A 829 -14.79 3.37 -8.49
CA GLY A 829 -14.66 3.27 -7.04
C GLY A 829 -14.74 4.64 -6.36
N PHE A 830 -14.06 5.64 -6.91
CA PHE A 830 -14.11 7.01 -6.40
C PHE A 830 -15.47 7.70 -6.61
N MET A 831 -16.18 7.39 -7.69
CA MET A 831 -17.56 7.87 -7.85
C MET A 831 -18.49 7.29 -6.79
N TYR A 832 -18.34 6.01 -6.45
CA TYR A 832 -19.08 5.37 -5.36
C TYR A 832 -18.71 5.96 -3.99
N GLU A 833 -17.43 6.24 -3.73
CA GLU A 833 -16.98 6.85 -2.47
C GLU A 833 -17.57 8.25 -2.28
N LYS A 834 -17.50 9.10 -3.33
CA LYS A 834 -17.92 10.50 -3.25
C LYS A 834 -19.39 10.75 -3.62
N GLY A 835 -20.12 9.74 -4.08
CA GLY A 835 -21.51 9.89 -4.54
C GLY A 835 -21.62 10.74 -5.82
N LEU A 836 -20.68 10.59 -6.74
CA LEU A 836 -20.71 11.31 -8.02
C LEU A 836 -21.63 10.58 -8.99
N GLY A 837 -22.69 11.24 -9.48
CA GLY A 837 -23.69 10.59 -10.34
C GLY A 837 -24.48 9.49 -9.62
N GLY A 838 -24.82 9.69 -8.34
CA GLY A 838 -25.72 8.83 -7.57
C GLY A 838 -25.30 8.69 -6.10
N PRO A 839 -25.88 7.76 -5.32
CA PRO A 839 -25.63 7.69 -3.88
C PRO A 839 -24.22 7.17 -3.56
N VAL A 840 -23.70 7.57 -2.39
CA VAL A 840 -22.48 7.03 -1.79
C VAL A 840 -22.68 5.54 -1.47
N ASP A 841 -21.71 4.71 -1.85
CA ASP A 841 -21.68 3.28 -1.53
C ASP A 841 -20.23 2.83 -1.26
N MET A 842 -19.88 2.77 0.03
CA MET A 842 -18.52 2.40 0.45
C MET A 842 -18.17 0.94 0.15
N ALA A 843 -19.15 0.04 0.09
CA ALA A 843 -18.90 -1.38 -0.22
C ALA A 843 -18.53 -1.54 -1.70
N MET A 844 -19.25 -0.86 -2.59
CA MET A 844 -18.92 -0.83 -4.00
C MET A 844 -17.59 -0.09 -4.26
N ALA A 845 -17.32 1.00 -3.54
CA ALA A 845 -16.03 1.69 -3.60
C ALA A 845 -14.87 0.74 -3.23
N GLN A 846 -14.99 0.04 -2.10
CA GLN A 846 -14.02 -0.95 -1.66
C GLN A 846 -13.82 -2.06 -2.70
N GLN A 847 -14.91 -2.61 -3.25
CA GLN A 847 -14.86 -3.68 -4.24
C GLN A 847 -14.05 -3.26 -5.48
N TRP A 848 -14.36 -2.09 -6.03
CA TRP A 848 -13.69 -1.61 -7.25
C TRP A 848 -12.27 -1.13 -6.99
N TYR A 849 -11.98 -0.49 -5.86
CA TYR A 849 -10.61 -0.20 -5.45
C TYR A 849 -9.78 -1.47 -5.27
N THR A 850 -10.34 -2.51 -4.65
CA THR A 850 -9.66 -3.81 -4.48
C THR A 850 -9.37 -4.44 -5.84
N ALA A 851 -10.33 -4.41 -6.77
CA ALA A 851 -10.13 -4.93 -8.12
C ALA A 851 -9.00 -4.19 -8.87
N ALA A 852 -8.96 -2.86 -8.80
CA ALA A 852 -7.90 -2.05 -9.41
C ALA A 852 -6.55 -2.23 -8.69
N ALA A 853 -6.54 -2.27 -7.35
CA ALA A 853 -5.35 -2.40 -6.52
C ALA A 853 -4.63 -3.74 -6.71
N ASN A 854 -5.40 -4.83 -6.91
CA ASN A 854 -4.86 -6.15 -7.26
C ASN A 854 -4.22 -6.19 -8.66
N GLN A 855 -4.49 -5.20 -9.50
CA GLN A 855 -3.83 -4.98 -10.80
C GLN A 855 -2.70 -3.94 -10.71
N GLU A 856 -2.16 -3.74 -9.51
CA GLU A 856 -1.06 -2.80 -9.22
C GLU A 856 -1.38 -1.34 -9.61
N GLN A 857 -2.66 -0.94 -9.53
CA GLN A 857 -3.02 0.47 -9.67
C GLN A 857 -2.70 1.21 -8.35
N PRO A 858 -1.71 2.12 -8.31
CA PRO A 858 -1.18 2.66 -7.06
C PRO A 858 -2.08 3.70 -6.38
N VAL A 859 -2.88 4.46 -7.14
CA VAL A 859 -3.89 5.39 -6.60
C VAL A 859 -5.03 4.60 -5.94
N ALA A 860 -5.44 3.46 -6.54
CA ALA A 860 -6.44 2.58 -5.94
C ALA A 860 -5.94 1.93 -4.65
N GLN A 861 -4.67 1.49 -4.62
CA GLN A 861 -4.01 1.02 -3.40
C GLN A 861 -4.00 2.11 -2.32
N TYR A 862 -3.62 3.34 -2.67
CA TYR A 862 -3.68 4.48 -1.75
C TYR A 862 -5.10 4.75 -1.22
N LEU A 863 -6.10 4.84 -2.10
CA LEU A 863 -7.48 5.12 -1.68
C LEU A 863 -8.06 3.99 -0.83
N LEU A 864 -7.74 2.73 -1.15
CA LEU A 864 -8.12 1.59 -0.32
C LEU A 864 -7.46 1.67 1.07
N GLY A 865 -6.17 2.01 1.13
CA GLY A 865 -5.48 2.28 2.39
C GLY A 865 -6.15 3.41 3.19
N HIS A 866 -6.62 4.45 2.49
CA HIS A 866 -7.34 5.58 3.08
C HIS A 866 -8.69 5.17 3.70
N LEU A 867 -9.46 4.31 3.01
CA LEU A 867 -10.70 3.74 3.56
C LEU A 867 -10.44 2.99 4.88
N TYR A 868 -9.36 2.22 4.95
CA TYR A 868 -8.95 1.53 6.17
C TYR A 868 -8.44 2.49 7.25
N GLN A 869 -7.64 3.50 6.90
CA GLN A 869 -7.14 4.51 7.83
C GLN A 869 -8.27 5.29 8.50
N LEU A 870 -9.31 5.64 7.75
CA LEU A 870 -10.47 6.37 8.28
C LEU A 870 -11.47 5.45 8.99
N GLY A 871 -11.42 4.15 8.72
CA GLY A 871 -12.33 3.17 9.31
C GLY A 871 -13.72 3.17 8.68
N TRP A 872 -13.85 3.67 7.44
CA TRP A 872 -15.13 3.71 6.71
C TRP A 872 -15.69 2.32 6.39
N LEU A 873 -14.87 1.26 6.51
CA LEU A 873 -15.27 -0.15 6.30
C LEU A 873 -15.64 -0.89 7.59
N GLY A 874 -15.06 -0.50 8.74
CA GLY A 874 -15.14 -1.26 10.00
C GLY A 874 -15.63 -0.45 11.20
N LYS A 875 -16.11 0.79 11.00
CA LYS A 875 -16.40 1.83 12.01
C LYS A 875 -15.18 2.33 12.80
N LEU A 876 -14.09 1.55 12.85
CA LEU A 876 -12.81 1.91 13.44
C LEU A 876 -11.69 1.75 12.40
N PRO A 877 -10.59 2.53 12.52
CA PRO A 877 -9.43 2.39 11.66
C PRO A 877 -8.81 0.98 11.72
N ASP A 878 -8.37 0.51 10.57
CA ASP A 878 -7.48 -0.64 10.44
C ASP A 878 -6.12 -0.15 9.89
N TYR A 879 -5.25 0.27 10.81
CA TYR A 879 -3.92 0.75 10.42
C TYR A 879 -3.02 -0.35 9.86
N VAL A 880 -3.32 -1.63 10.11
CA VAL A 880 -2.52 -2.75 9.56
C VAL A 880 -2.79 -2.87 8.07
N GLU A 881 -4.06 -2.93 7.67
CA GLU A 881 -4.42 -2.95 6.25
C GLU A 881 -4.08 -1.61 5.57
N ALA A 882 -4.27 -0.46 6.24
CA ALA A 882 -3.87 0.84 5.69
C ALA A 882 -2.39 0.86 5.33
N LYS A 883 -1.50 0.51 6.28
CA LYS A 883 -0.05 0.49 6.04
C LYS A 883 0.36 -0.52 4.96
N LYS A 884 -0.29 -1.68 4.90
CA LYS A 884 -0.06 -2.67 3.83
C LYS A 884 -0.34 -2.08 2.45
N TRP A 885 -1.52 -1.47 2.25
CA TRP A 885 -1.88 -0.92 0.95
C TRP A 885 -1.06 0.29 0.56
N TYR A 886 -0.76 1.19 1.52
CA TYR A 886 0.17 2.28 1.25
C TYR A 886 1.58 1.79 0.92
N GLY A 887 2.06 0.75 1.61
CA GLY A 887 3.39 0.17 1.36
C GLY A 887 3.52 -0.46 -0.03
N LEU A 888 2.43 -0.96 -0.61
CA LEU A 888 2.42 -1.44 -2.01
C LEU A 888 2.50 -0.28 -3.02
N ALA A 889 1.94 0.88 -2.69
CA ALA A 889 1.88 2.04 -3.58
C ALA A 889 3.08 2.99 -3.46
N GLN A 890 3.75 3.02 -2.31
CA GLN A 890 4.71 4.08 -1.92
C GLN A 890 5.83 4.37 -2.92
N SER A 891 6.29 3.36 -3.67
CA SER A 891 7.37 3.52 -4.66
C SER A 891 6.92 4.09 -6.00
N ASN A 892 5.62 4.00 -6.31
CA ASN A 892 5.03 4.44 -7.57
C ASN A 892 4.03 5.60 -7.40
N TYR A 893 3.66 5.93 -6.17
CA TYR A 893 2.74 7.00 -5.83
C TYR A 893 3.11 7.63 -4.48
N SER A 894 3.79 8.78 -4.55
CA SER A 894 4.34 9.46 -3.38
C SER A 894 3.34 9.83 -2.28
N PRO A 895 2.05 10.13 -2.54
CA PRO A 895 1.07 10.34 -1.48
C PRO A 895 0.91 9.15 -0.53
N ALA A 896 1.16 7.93 -1.01
CA ALA A 896 1.13 6.74 -0.16
C ALA A 896 2.31 6.69 0.81
N ALA A 897 3.50 7.10 0.39
CA ALA A 897 4.66 7.27 1.28
C ALA A 897 4.37 8.36 2.33
N VAL A 898 3.76 9.48 1.93
CA VAL A 898 3.35 10.53 2.88
C VAL A 898 2.33 10.01 3.90
N ALA A 899 1.33 9.23 3.48
CA ALA A 899 0.33 8.67 4.37
C ALA A 899 0.91 7.66 5.37
N LEU A 900 1.89 6.84 4.95
CA LEU A 900 2.65 5.98 5.87
C LEU A 900 3.41 6.79 6.91
N GLY A 901 4.16 7.79 6.46
CA GLY A 901 4.90 8.67 7.37
C GLY A 901 3.98 9.37 8.35
N PHE A 902 2.79 9.77 7.91
CA PHE A 902 1.77 10.36 8.77
C PHE A 902 1.25 9.38 9.84
N ILE A 903 0.99 8.11 9.49
CA ILE A 903 0.59 7.09 10.48
C ILE A 903 1.71 6.85 11.49
N HIS A 904 2.94 6.64 11.01
CA HIS A 904 4.09 6.43 11.88
C HIS A 904 4.32 7.62 12.82
N GLU A 905 4.18 8.86 12.34
CA GLU A 905 4.34 10.06 13.14
C GLU A 905 3.19 10.30 14.13
N THR A 906 1.94 10.21 13.67
CA THR A 906 0.77 10.73 14.40
C THR A 906 -0.03 9.68 15.14
N VAL A 907 0.18 8.39 14.86
CA VAL A 907 -0.50 7.28 15.51
C VAL A 907 0.48 6.49 16.36
N GLU A 908 1.65 6.17 15.82
CA GLU A 908 2.63 5.26 16.45
C GLU A 908 3.75 5.98 17.19
N ASP A 909 3.93 7.29 16.94
CA ASP A 909 5.06 8.09 17.41
C ASP A 909 6.44 7.48 17.04
N ASP A 910 6.50 6.74 15.93
CA ASP A 910 7.71 6.17 15.34
C ASP A 910 8.31 7.14 14.31
N TYR A 911 9.10 8.09 14.82
CA TYR A 911 9.69 9.14 14.00
C TYR A 911 10.82 8.64 13.09
N GLU A 912 11.41 7.48 13.36
CA GLU A 912 12.44 6.92 12.49
C GLU A 912 11.81 6.34 11.22
N GLN A 913 10.73 5.57 11.36
CA GLN A 913 9.95 5.12 10.19
C GLN A 913 9.31 6.30 9.47
N ALA A 914 8.74 7.27 10.19
CA ALA A 914 8.19 8.46 9.56
C ALA A 914 9.25 9.25 8.75
N PHE A 915 10.49 9.33 9.25
CA PHE A 915 11.60 9.93 8.52
C PHE A 915 11.87 9.20 7.20
N ILE A 916 11.96 7.87 7.23
CA ILE A 916 12.21 7.04 6.04
C ILE A 916 11.12 7.24 4.99
N ASP A 917 9.85 7.23 5.41
CA ASP A 917 8.71 7.36 4.50
C ASP A 917 8.65 8.76 3.86
N TYR A 918 8.82 9.82 4.65
CA TYR A 918 8.85 11.18 4.12
C TYR A 918 10.09 11.45 3.25
N GLU A 919 11.24 10.83 3.56
CA GLU A 919 12.42 10.86 2.69
C GLU A 919 12.13 10.20 1.35
N MET A 920 11.46 9.05 1.34
CA MET A 920 11.04 8.38 0.11
C MET A 920 10.09 9.25 -0.73
N ALA A 921 9.12 9.91 -0.10
CA ALA A 921 8.24 10.86 -0.77
C ALA A 921 9.02 12.08 -1.32
N ALA A 922 9.94 12.63 -0.53
CA ALA A 922 10.75 13.78 -0.93
C ALA A 922 11.67 13.47 -2.12
N LEU A 923 12.24 12.25 -2.19
CA LEU A 923 13.04 11.76 -3.33
C LEU A 923 12.22 11.64 -4.62
N GLN A 924 10.92 11.38 -4.50
CA GLN A 924 9.96 11.40 -5.62
C GLN A 924 9.48 12.83 -5.97
N ASN A 925 10.10 13.86 -5.39
CA ASN A 925 9.72 15.26 -5.56
C ASN A 925 8.30 15.58 -5.05
N ASP A 926 7.83 14.89 -4.02
CA ASP A 926 6.54 15.18 -3.39
C ASP A 926 6.62 16.42 -2.47
N PRO A 927 5.76 17.45 -2.66
CA PRO A 927 5.80 18.66 -1.85
C PRO A 927 5.39 18.44 -0.38
N ASN A 928 4.44 17.54 -0.10
CA ASN A 928 4.06 17.21 1.28
C ASN A 928 5.14 16.38 1.97
N GLY A 929 5.75 15.44 1.26
CA GLY A 929 6.91 14.69 1.74
C GLY A 929 8.06 15.61 2.13
N GLN A 930 8.42 16.56 1.26
CA GLN A 930 9.44 17.57 1.53
C GLN A 930 9.07 18.46 2.73
N PHE A 931 7.82 18.92 2.82
CA PHE A 931 7.35 19.72 3.95
C PHE A 931 7.40 18.96 5.28
N ASN A 932 6.87 17.73 5.34
CA ASN A 932 6.86 16.93 6.56
C ASN A 932 8.27 16.54 7.01
N LEU A 933 9.15 16.21 6.05
CA LEU A 933 10.55 15.95 6.33
C LEU A 933 11.26 17.20 6.89
N GLY A 934 10.94 18.38 6.34
CA GLY A 934 11.39 19.66 6.86
C GLY A 934 10.95 19.87 8.31
N LEU A 935 9.70 19.50 8.65
CA LEU A 935 9.20 19.57 10.03
C LEU A 935 9.94 18.62 10.99
N ILE A 936 10.32 17.42 10.52
CA ILE A 936 11.14 16.49 11.31
C ILE A 936 12.47 17.14 11.69
N TYR A 937 13.16 17.75 10.73
CA TYR A 937 14.43 18.43 10.99
C TYR A 937 14.28 19.73 11.80
N GLU A 938 13.27 20.55 11.53
CA GLU A 938 13.03 21.82 12.22
C GLU A 938 12.67 21.60 13.71
N LYS A 939 11.83 20.61 13.99
CA LYS A 939 11.35 20.30 15.35
C LYS A 939 12.21 19.27 16.08
N GLY A 940 13.17 18.66 15.38
CA GLY A 940 14.04 17.61 15.91
C GLY A 940 13.24 16.40 16.37
N LYS A 941 12.36 15.86 15.53
CA LYS A 941 11.49 14.74 15.88
C LYS A 941 12.23 13.41 15.66
N GLY A 942 12.59 12.73 16.75
CA GLY A 942 13.38 11.49 16.70
C GLY A 942 14.85 11.68 16.32
N ARG A 943 15.27 12.92 16.06
CA ARG A 943 16.63 13.26 15.61
C ARG A 943 17.00 14.69 15.96
N ALA A 944 18.28 15.04 15.76
CA ALA A 944 18.78 16.38 16.03
C ALA A 944 18.13 17.43 15.12
N VAL A 945 18.00 18.66 15.66
CA VAL A 945 17.51 19.82 14.90
C VAL A 945 18.52 20.21 13.82
N ASP A 946 18.04 20.40 12.59
CA ASP A 946 18.85 20.83 11.45
C ASP A 946 18.07 21.86 10.61
N PHE A 947 18.32 23.14 10.87
CA PHE A 947 17.60 24.22 10.17
C PHE A 947 18.05 24.40 8.72
N GLU A 948 19.27 24.01 8.37
CA GLU A 948 19.78 24.13 6.99
C GLU A 948 19.03 23.15 6.09
N LYS A 949 18.97 21.87 6.49
CA LYS A 949 18.19 20.86 5.78
C LYS A 949 16.70 21.19 5.74
N ALA A 950 16.13 21.67 6.85
CA ALA A 950 14.74 22.11 6.85
C ALA A 950 14.50 23.23 5.81
N ARG A 951 15.41 24.20 5.71
CA ARG A 951 15.33 25.30 4.73
C ARG A 951 15.38 24.80 3.29
N GLU A 952 16.28 23.87 2.98
CA GLU A 952 16.40 23.27 1.65
C GLU A 952 15.12 22.52 1.23
N LEU A 953 14.58 21.71 2.14
CA LEU A 953 13.35 20.95 1.90
C LEU A 953 12.14 21.86 1.72
N TYR A 954 12.00 22.89 2.58
CA TYR A 954 10.93 23.88 2.42
C TYR A 954 11.06 24.69 1.14
N ALA A 955 12.28 25.03 0.70
CA ALA A 955 12.50 25.70 -0.57
C ALA A 955 12.03 24.83 -1.75
N SER A 956 12.39 23.54 -1.76
CA SER A 956 11.96 22.63 -2.82
C SER A 956 10.43 22.45 -2.88
N ALA A 957 9.76 22.38 -1.73
CA ALA A 957 8.30 22.33 -1.67
C ALA A 957 7.66 23.67 -2.09
N ALA A 958 8.25 24.81 -1.68
CA ALA A 958 7.77 26.15 -2.00
C ALA A 958 7.83 26.46 -3.52
N GLU A 959 8.82 25.91 -4.23
CA GLU A 959 8.91 26.01 -5.69
C GLU A 959 7.73 25.34 -6.40
N LYS A 960 7.11 24.32 -5.79
CA LYS A 960 5.91 23.62 -6.28
C LYS A 960 4.60 24.21 -5.78
N ASN A 961 4.64 25.47 -5.33
CA ASN A 961 3.49 26.19 -4.79
C ASN A 961 2.92 25.63 -3.46
N HIS A 962 3.71 24.90 -2.67
CA HIS A 962 3.27 24.42 -1.35
C HIS A 962 3.23 25.56 -0.32
N SER A 963 2.03 26.06 -0.02
CA SER A 963 1.81 27.32 0.72
C SER A 963 2.33 27.31 2.17
N GLN A 964 2.19 26.19 2.87
CA GLN A 964 2.70 26.05 4.24
C GLN A 964 4.24 25.99 4.27
N ALA A 965 4.86 25.38 3.25
CA ALA A 965 6.32 25.33 3.14
C ALA A 965 6.90 26.72 2.86
N MET A 966 6.23 27.51 2.00
CA MET A 966 6.60 28.92 1.79
C MET A 966 6.56 29.73 3.10
N THR A 967 5.55 29.48 3.93
CA THR A 967 5.41 30.17 5.23
C THR A 967 6.53 29.79 6.20
N GLN A 968 6.85 28.49 6.29
CA GLN A 968 7.95 28.02 7.14
C GLN A 968 9.30 28.54 6.63
N LEU A 969 9.54 28.50 5.31
CA LEU A 969 10.73 29.05 4.67
C LEU A 969 10.90 30.54 4.95
N ALA A 970 9.82 31.32 4.82
CA ALA A 970 9.81 32.74 5.13
C ALA A 970 10.18 32.99 6.60
N GLY A 971 9.67 32.17 7.53
CA GLY A 971 10.04 32.23 8.95
C GLY A 971 11.54 31.96 9.19
N LEU A 972 12.12 30.96 8.52
CA LEU A 972 13.55 30.66 8.63
C LEU A 972 14.42 31.82 8.13
N PHE A 973 14.09 32.41 6.97
CA PHE A 973 14.77 33.60 6.45
C PHE A 973 14.61 34.80 7.39
N PHE A 974 13.40 35.03 7.91
CA PHE A 974 13.14 36.17 8.79
C PHE A 974 13.89 36.08 10.12
N ASN A 975 14.07 34.87 10.65
CA ASN A 975 14.76 34.63 11.92
C ASN A 975 16.27 34.41 11.77
N GLY A 976 16.78 34.18 10.54
CA GLY A 976 18.17 33.79 10.31
C GLY A 976 18.48 32.39 10.86
N GLN A 977 17.53 31.46 10.75
CA GLN A 977 17.69 30.07 11.15
C GLN A 977 18.13 29.23 9.94
N GLY A 978 19.28 28.54 10.05
CA GLY A 978 19.86 27.81 8.91
C GLY A 978 20.45 28.73 7.83
N GLY A 979 20.98 29.90 8.23
CA GLY A 979 21.64 30.87 7.36
C GLY A 979 21.46 32.33 7.82
N PRO A 980 21.97 33.31 7.06
CA PRO A 980 21.81 34.71 7.41
C PRO A 980 20.34 35.14 7.33
N ARG A 981 19.98 36.11 8.17
CA ARG A 981 18.66 36.74 8.15
C ARG A 981 18.47 37.51 6.83
N ASP A 982 17.36 37.27 6.15
CA ASP A 982 16.98 37.93 4.89
C ASP A 982 15.50 38.33 4.93
N GLN A 983 15.26 39.63 5.06
CA GLN A 983 13.89 40.17 5.18
C GLN A 983 13.18 40.25 3.83
N GLU A 984 13.91 40.47 2.73
CA GLU A 984 13.32 40.58 1.40
C GLU A 984 12.80 39.22 0.93
N GLN A 985 13.60 38.17 1.11
CA GLN A 985 13.17 36.80 0.82
C GLN A 985 12.01 36.37 1.73
N ALA A 986 12.06 36.70 3.02
CA ALA A 986 10.95 36.40 3.92
C ALA A 986 9.64 37.06 3.44
N LEU A 987 9.66 38.34 3.09
CA LEU A 987 8.48 39.06 2.59
C LEU A 987 7.98 38.51 1.26
N TYR A 988 8.88 38.16 0.34
CA TYR A 988 8.54 37.53 -0.93
C TYR A 988 7.73 36.24 -0.71
N TRP A 989 8.25 35.33 0.11
CA TRP A 989 7.60 34.04 0.37
C TRP A 989 6.31 34.18 1.20
N TYR A 990 6.26 35.06 2.20
CA TYR A 990 5.01 35.34 2.92
C TYR A 990 3.92 35.88 1.99
N LYS A 991 4.23 36.84 1.10
CA LYS A 991 3.26 37.36 0.12
C LYS A 991 2.78 36.30 -0.84
N LYS A 992 3.69 35.45 -1.35
CA LYS A 992 3.33 34.35 -2.25
C LYS A 992 2.41 33.33 -1.58
N ALA A 993 2.71 32.94 -0.33
CA ALA A 993 1.86 32.04 0.47
C ALA A 993 0.48 32.66 0.78
N ALA A 994 0.45 33.94 1.15
CA ALA A 994 -0.79 34.67 1.40
C ALA A 994 -1.69 34.78 0.17
N ALA A 995 -1.11 34.94 -1.03
CA ALA A 995 -1.85 34.94 -2.30
C ALA A 995 -2.52 33.58 -2.61
N LEU A 996 -1.94 32.48 -2.11
CA LEU A 996 -2.54 31.14 -2.13
C LEU A 996 -3.55 30.92 -0.98
N GLY A 997 -3.79 31.94 -0.16
CA GLY A 997 -4.72 31.90 0.96
C GLY A 997 -4.17 31.26 2.24
N GLU A 998 -2.85 31.15 2.40
CA GLU A 998 -2.25 30.56 3.61
C GLU A 998 -2.46 31.45 4.84
N ARG A 999 -3.23 30.95 5.79
CA ARG A 999 -3.70 31.74 6.94
C ARG A 999 -2.58 32.19 7.88
N GLU A 1000 -1.50 31.41 8.01
CA GLU A 1000 -0.37 31.80 8.87
C GLU A 1000 0.48 32.86 8.19
N ALA A 1001 0.69 32.77 6.87
CA ALA A 1001 1.36 33.84 6.12
C ALA A 1001 0.58 35.16 6.18
N LEU A 1002 -0.75 35.12 6.03
CA LEU A 1002 -1.61 36.29 6.21
C LEU A 1002 -1.43 36.90 7.61
N TYR A 1003 -1.43 36.08 8.66
CA TYR A 1003 -1.16 36.56 10.02
C TYR A 1003 0.23 37.19 10.16
N GLN A 1004 1.28 36.58 9.60
CA GLN A 1004 2.64 37.12 9.66
C GLN A 1004 2.75 38.46 8.92
N LEU A 1005 2.12 38.61 7.76
CA LEU A 1005 2.06 39.90 7.05
C LEU A 1005 1.34 40.97 7.88
N GLY A 1006 0.22 40.62 8.51
CA GLY A 1006 -0.47 41.52 9.44
C GLY A 1006 0.43 41.97 10.60
N LEU A 1007 1.22 41.05 11.16
CA LEU A 1007 2.17 41.38 12.23
C LEU A 1007 3.30 42.29 11.77
N LEU A 1008 3.83 42.08 10.56
CA LEU A 1008 4.87 42.93 9.99
C LEU A 1008 4.35 44.33 9.68
N SER A 1009 3.14 44.47 9.13
CA SER A 1009 2.48 45.77 8.91
C SER A 1009 2.13 46.46 10.24
N GLU A 1010 1.71 45.73 11.26
CA GLU A 1010 1.39 46.32 12.58
C GLU A 1010 2.64 46.84 13.31
N THR A 1011 3.74 46.08 13.27
CA THR A 1011 4.97 46.41 14.02
C THR A 1011 5.92 47.34 13.28
N GLY A 1012 5.76 47.47 11.95
CA GLY A 1012 6.70 48.18 11.10
C GLY A 1012 8.06 47.48 10.97
N VAL A 1013 8.14 46.19 11.33
CA VAL A 1013 9.35 45.38 11.12
C VAL A 1013 9.31 44.84 9.70
N ALA A 1014 10.33 45.15 8.89
CA ALA A 1014 10.44 44.83 7.46
C ALA A 1014 9.39 45.49 6.53
N LEU A 1015 8.23 45.91 7.03
CA LEU A 1015 7.24 46.71 6.32
C LEU A 1015 7.09 48.10 6.94
N LYS A 1016 6.46 49.02 6.20
CA LYS A 1016 6.02 50.29 6.80
C LYS A 1016 4.89 50.01 7.78
N LEU A 1017 4.94 50.65 8.95
CA LEU A 1017 3.87 50.56 9.94
C LEU A 1017 2.54 51.07 9.34
N ASP A 1018 1.54 50.19 9.29
CA ASP A 1018 0.21 50.43 8.71
C ASP A 1018 -0.85 49.54 9.40
N PHE A 1019 -1.60 50.14 10.34
CA PHE A 1019 -2.64 49.41 11.08
C PHE A 1019 -3.86 49.03 10.22
N PRO A 1020 -4.39 49.89 9.32
CA PRO A 1020 -5.45 49.47 8.39
C PRO A 1020 -5.08 48.27 7.51
N GLU A 1021 -3.85 48.22 6.97
CA GLU A 1021 -3.39 47.07 6.19
C GLU A 1021 -3.26 45.82 7.08
N ALA A 1022 -2.70 45.96 8.28
CA ALA A 1022 -2.61 44.87 9.25
C ALA A 1022 -3.98 44.28 9.58
N LEU A 1023 -4.99 45.13 9.76
CA LEU A 1023 -6.37 44.72 10.02
C LEU A 1023 -6.91 43.84 8.88
N GLN A 1024 -6.73 44.24 7.62
CA GLN A 1024 -7.20 43.48 6.46
C GLN A 1024 -6.57 42.09 6.39
N TYR A 1025 -5.27 41.99 6.63
CA TYR A 1025 -4.59 40.69 6.67
C TYR A 1025 -5.09 39.82 7.83
N TYR A 1026 -5.27 40.41 9.02
CA TYR A 1026 -5.79 39.68 10.17
C TYR A 1026 -7.24 39.23 9.99
N GLU A 1027 -8.10 40.02 9.35
CA GLU A 1027 -9.48 39.62 9.00
C GLU A 1027 -9.46 38.41 8.06
N GLN A 1028 -8.71 38.47 6.97
CA GLN A 1028 -8.56 37.34 6.03
C GLN A 1028 -8.01 36.08 6.70
N ALA A 1029 -7.01 36.23 7.58
CA ALA A 1029 -6.46 35.10 8.33
C ALA A 1029 -7.48 34.53 9.33
N ALA A 1030 -8.24 35.38 10.02
CA ALA A 1030 -9.25 34.99 10.99
C ALA A 1030 -10.44 34.26 10.32
N ASP A 1031 -10.88 34.70 9.15
CA ASP A 1031 -11.92 34.04 8.35
C ASP A 1031 -11.51 32.62 7.93
N LYS A 1032 -10.20 32.37 7.80
CA LYS A 1032 -9.60 31.04 7.57
C LYS A 1032 -9.24 30.28 8.86
N GLY A 1033 -9.75 30.75 10.00
CA GLY A 1033 -9.59 30.10 11.29
C GLY A 1033 -8.25 30.32 11.99
N ASN A 1034 -7.46 31.36 11.62
CA ASN A 1034 -6.22 31.66 12.35
C ASN A 1034 -6.51 32.29 13.72
N ALA A 1035 -6.26 31.52 14.78
CA ALA A 1035 -6.50 31.96 16.16
C ALA A 1035 -5.60 33.12 16.63
N LYS A 1036 -4.36 33.23 16.11
CA LYS A 1036 -3.46 34.35 16.43
C LYS A 1036 -3.98 35.65 15.81
N ALA A 1037 -4.50 35.58 14.59
CA ALA A 1037 -5.13 36.72 13.93
C ALA A 1037 -6.41 37.17 14.67
N MET A 1038 -7.27 36.24 15.11
CA MET A 1038 -8.42 36.57 15.95
C MET A 1038 -8.04 37.29 17.25
N LEU A 1039 -6.93 36.89 17.88
CA LEU A 1039 -6.40 37.58 19.07
C LEU A 1039 -5.91 39.00 18.75
N ALA A 1040 -5.23 39.16 17.61
CA ALA A 1040 -4.78 40.47 17.15
C ALA A 1040 -5.97 41.40 16.86
N LEU A 1041 -7.01 40.91 16.17
CA LEU A 1041 -8.25 41.66 15.93
C LEU A 1041 -8.93 42.06 17.24
N ALA A 1042 -9.03 41.14 18.21
CA ALA A 1042 -9.61 41.43 19.52
C ALA A 1042 -8.86 42.59 20.20
N ARG A 1043 -7.52 42.56 20.19
CA ARG A 1043 -6.68 43.65 20.71
C ARG A 1043 -6.89 44.95 19.95
N MET A 1044 -6.91 44.91 18.61
CA MET A 1044 -7.06 46.11 17.79
C MET A 1044 -8.39 46.82 18.05
N TYR A 1045 -9.50 46.07 18.15
CA TYR A 1045 -10.80 46.63 18.53
C TYR A 1045 -10.85 47.10 19.99
N GLN A 1046 -10.19 46.40 20.92
CA GLN A 1046 -10.14 46.80 22.33
C GLN A 1046 -9.44 48.14 22.54
N TYR A 1047 -8.37 48.41 21.78
CA TYR A 1047 -7.56 49.62 21.95
C TYR A 1047 -7.76 50.68 20.86
N GLY A 1048 -8.52 50.38 19.81
CA GLY A 1048 -8.74 51.30 18.68
C GLY A 1048 -7.50 51.46 17.79
N LEU A 1049 -6.76 50.37 17.52
CA LEU A 1049 -5.55 50.39 16.70
C LEU A 1049 -5.93 50.23 15.23
N GLY A 1050 -5.88 51.31 14.44
CA GLY A 1050 -6.28 51.30 13.02
C GLY A 1050 -7.77 51.12 12.76
N VAL A 1051 -8.58 51.00 13.82
CA VAL A 1051 -10.04 50.89 13.81
C VAL A 1051 -10.62 51.71 14.94
N GLU A 1052 -11.92 52.03 14.85
CA GLU A 1052 -12.63 52.61 15.99
C GLU A 1052 -12.67 51.62 17.17
N LYS A 1053 -12.39 52.12 18.37
CA LYS A 1053 -12.41 51.33 19.59
C LYS A 1053 -13.80 50.74 19.82
N ASN A 1054 -13.90 49.41 19.87
CA ASN A 1054 -15.15 48.68 20.04
C ASN A 1054 -14.95 47.43 20.92
N ASN A 1055 -15.22 47.59 22.23
CA ASN A 1055 -15.07 46.50 23.19
C ASN A 1055 -16.08 45.36 22.96
N GLN A 1056 -17.27 45.63 22.40
CA GLN A 1056 -18.22 44.55 22.10
C GLN A 1056 -17.71 43.65 20.97
N GLN A 1057 -17.11 44.24 19.94
CA GLN A 1057 -16.50 43.47 18.85
C GLN A 1057 -15.27 42.69 19.34
N ALA A 1058 -14.43 43.29 20.19
CA ALA A 1058 -13.32 42.60 20.83
C ALA A 1058 -13.80 41.41 21.70
N ALA A 1059 -14.88 41.60 22.47
CA ALA A 1059 -15.49 40.54 23.29
C ALA A 1059 -15.91 39.34 22.44
N LYS A 1060 -16.52 39.55 21.26
CA LYS A 1060 -16.91 38.45 20.37
C LYS A 1060 -15.73 37.59 19.90
N PHE A 1061 -14.59 38.21 19.58
CA PHE A 1061 -13.37 37.47 19.24
C PHE A 1061 -12.82 36.70 20.44
N TYR A 1062 -12.77 37.34 21.62
CA TYR A 1062 -12.36 36.66 22.85
C TYR A 1062 -13.29 35.50 23.22
N GLU A 1063 -14.61 35.62 23.00
CA GLU A 1063 -15.59 34.54 23.20
C GLU A 1063 -15.30 33.34 22.31
N LYS A 1064 -15.07 33.56 21.00
CA LYS A 1064 -14.71 32.48 20.06
C LYS A 1064 -13.44 31.73 20.49
N LEU A 1065 -12.41 32.47 20.89
CA LEU A 1065 -11.13 31.89 21.32
C LEU A 1065 -11.20 31.24 22.71
N ALA A 1066 -12.00 31.80 23.62
CA ALA A 1066 -12.23 31.23 24.94
C ALA A 1066 -12.97 29.89 24.84
N ALA A 1067 -13.89 29.74 23.89
CA ALA A 1067 -14.54 28.47 23.56
C ALA A 1067 -13.55 27.40 23.06
N LEU A 1068 -12.44 27.83 22.42
CA LEU A 1068 -11.32 26.96 22.04
C LEU A 1068 -10.28 26.78 23.15
N ASN A 1069 -10.63 27.06 24.41
CA ASN A 1069 -9.75 26.96 25.58
C ASN A 1069 -8.45 27.77 25.47
N ASN A 1070 -8.49 28.95 24.84
CA ASN A 1070 -7.36 29.86 24.83
C ASN A 1070 -7.27 30.60 26.19
N PRO A 1071 -6.22 30.37 27.01
CA PRO A 1071 -6.14 30.91 28.36
C PRO A 1071 -6.02 32.44 28.41
N TYR A 1072 -5.43 33.06 27.39
CA TYR A 1072 -5.34 34.51 27.30
C TYR A 1072 -6.70 35.13 26.95
N ALA A 1073 -7.42 34.55 25.99
CA ALA A 1073 -8.76 35.02 25.63
C ALA A 1073 -9.76 34.83 26.78
N GLN A 1074 -9.69 33.71 27.51
CA GLN A 1074 -10.51 33.48 28.71
C GLN A 1074 -10.23 34.55 29.79
N TYR A 1075 -8.96 34.87 30.02
CA TYR A 1075 -8.56 35.94 30.94
C TYR A 1075 -9.08 37.32 30.50
N GLN A 1076 -8.91 37.70 29.23
CA GLN A 1076 -9.37 39.01 28.72
C GLN A 1076 -10.89 39.13 28.69
N LEU A 1077 -11.60 38.06 28.31
CA LEU A 1077 -13.05 38.06 28.37
C LEU A 1077 -13.55 38.18 29.83
N ALA A 1078 -12.83 37.56 30.78
CA ALA A 1078 -13.15 37.69 32.17
C ALA A 1078 -13.04 39.13 32.67
N THR A 1079 -11.95 39.84 32.34
CA THR A 1079 -11.78 41.25 32.70
C THR A 1079 -12.89 42.10 32.08
N PHE A 1080 -13.27 41.83 30.83
CA PHE A 1080 -14.40 42.53 30.19
C PHE A 1080 -15.72 42.36 30.93
N TYR A 1081 -15.99 41.16 31.46
CA TYR A 1081 -17.19 40.94 32.28
C TYR A 1081 -17.10 41.60 33.67
N TYR A 1082 -15.91 41.68 34.27
CA TYR A 1082 -15.72 42.40 35.54
C TYR A 1082 -15.91 43.91 35.41
N ASP A 1083 -15.46 44.48 34.29
CA ASP A 1083 -15.47 45.92 34.03
C ASP A 1083 -16.76 46.37 33.32
N GLY A 1084 -17.59 45.43 32.83
CA GLY A 1084 -18.75 45.73 31.98
C GLY A 1084 -18.39 46.13 30.55
N ALA A 1085 -17.13 45.98 30.12
CA ALA A 1085 -16.69 46.34 28.77
C ALA A 1085 -17.33 45.47 27.67
N ALA A 1086 -17.78 44.25 27.99
CA ALA A 1086 -18.53 43.38 27.08
C ALA A 1086 -20.05 43.69 27.02
N GLY A 1087 -20.52 44.77 27.65
CA GLY A 1087 -21.94 45.14 27.73
C GLY A 1087 -22.35 45.43 29.17
N GLU A 1088 -23.02 44.47 29.82
CA GLU A 1088 -23.33 44.58 31.24
C GLU A 1088 -22.26 43.90 32.10
N ARG A 1089 -22.09 44.40 33.32
CA ARG A 1089 -21.15 43.85 34.30
C ARG A 1089 -21.63 42.48 34.80
N MET A 1090 -20.84 41.43 34.56
CA MET A 1090 -21.17 40.03 34.87
C MET A 1090 -20.03 39.32 35.63
N PRO A 1091 -19.76 39.69 36.89
CA PRO A 1091 -18.57 39.24 37.64
C PRO A 1091 -18.52 37.72 37.84
N GLU A 1092 -19.66 37.05 38.01
CA GLU A 1092 -19.71 35.59 38.16
C GLU A 1092 -19.25 34.85 36.89
N LYS A 1093 -19.65 35.34 35.71
CA LYS A 1093 -19.15 34.80 34.43
C LYS A 1093 -17.65 35.06 34.29
N GLY A 1094 -17.19 36.25 34.70
CA GLY A 1094 -15.77 36.60 34.74
C GLY A 1094 -14.97 35.67 35.64
N LYS A 1095 -15.45 35.39 36.86
CA LYS A 1095 -14.79 34.45 37.79
C LYS A 1095 -14.66 33.04 37.19
N LYS A 1096 -15.73 32.54 36.56
CA LYS A 1096 -15.70 31.22 35.90
C LYS A 1096 -14.64 31.15 34.79
N LEU A 1097 -14.55 32.19 33.96
CA LEU A 1097 -13.54 32.28 32.90
C LEU A 1097 -12.12 32.42 33.46
N LEU A 1098 -11.92 33.14 34.58
CA LEU A 1098 -10.61 33.17 35.24
C LEU A 1098 -10.21 31.78 35.75
N LEU A 1099 -11.15 31.01 36.32
CA LEU A 1099 -10.87 29.66 36.80
C LEU A 1099 -10.44 28.77 35.64
N GLN A 1100 -11.17 28.82 34.52
CA GLN A 1100 -10.81 28.12 33.30
C GLN A 1100 -9.45 28.56 32.75
N ALA A 1101 -9.18 29.88 32.73
CA ALA A 1101 -7.91 30.41 32.29
C ALA A 1101 -6.76 29.92 33.17
N GLN A 1102 -6.92 29.93 34.50
CA GLN A 1102 -5.93 29.41 35.44
C GLN A 1102 -5.67 27.92 35.21
N GLU A 1103 -6.73 27.13 35.08
CA GLU A 1103 -6.64 25.70 34.79
C GLU A 1103 -5.93 25.41 33.47
N ASN A 1104 -6.13 26.27 32.48
CA ASN A 1104 -5.46 26.22 31.18
C ASN A 1104 -4.08 26.92 31.19
N GLY A 1105 -3.53 27.25 32.36
CA GLY A 1105 -2.14 27.72 32.51
C GLY A 1105 -1.94 29.24 32.54
N SER A 1106 -3.00 30.04 32.60
CA SER A 1106 -2.89 31.51 32.74
C SER A 1106 -2.38 31.90 34.12
N ALA A 1107 -1.13 32.38 34.18
CA ALA A 1107 -0.54 32.93 35.39
C ALA A 1107 -1.25 34.22 35.83
N GLN A 1108 -1.71 35.02 34.88
CA GLN A 1108 -2.46 36.25 35.12
C GLN A 1108 -3.80 35.93 35.80
N ALA A 1109 -4.54 34.95 35.28
CA ALA A 1109 -5.81 34.56 35.88
C ALA A 1109 -5.63 34.01 37.30
N ARG A 1110 -4.58 33.20 37.53
CA ARG A 1110 -4.22 32.72 38.87
C ARG A 1110 -3.97 33.87 39.85
N LYS A 1111 -3.19 34.88 39.45
CA LYS A 1111 -2.91 36.06 40.28
C LYS A 1111 -4.18 36.85 40.59
N ILE A 1112 -5.06 37.04 39.60
CA ILE A 1112 -6.33 37.74 39.82
C ILE A 1112 -7.25 36.91 40.72
N LEU A 1113 -7.35 35.60 40.55
CA LEU A 1113 -8.15 34.75 41.43
C LEU A 1113 -7.63 34.75 42.86
N GLN A 1114 -6.31 34.65 43.06
CA GLN A 1114 -5.70 34.81 44.38
C GLN A 1114 -6.02 36.17 45.00
N ARG A 1115 -5.97 37.25 44.21
CA ARG A 1115 -6.37 38.59 44.67
C ARG A 1115 -7.86 38.65 45.01
N LEU A 1116 -8.75 38.07 44.20
CA LEU A 1116 -10.19 38.05 44.45
C LEU A 1116 -10.55 37.20 45.67
N GLU A 1117 -9.86 36.07 45.86
CA GLU A 1117 -9.96 35.23 47.07
C GLU A 1117 -9.48 35.99 48.30
N ALA A 1118 -8.34 36.68 48.21
CA ALA A 1118 -7.84 37.55 49.27
C ALA A 1118 -8.79 38.72 49.58
N GLN A 1119 -9.37 39.38 48.57
CA GLN A 1119 -10.38 40.43 48.74
C GLN A 1119 -11.69 39.90 49.33
N GLY A 1120 -12.08 38.66 48.99
CA GLY A 1120 -13.25 37.99 49.56
C GLY A 1120 -13.03 37.49 50.99
N GLN A 1121 -11.78 37.16 51.34
CA GLN A 1121 -11.36 36.76 52.69
C GLN A 1121 -11.06 37.96 53.60
N VAL A 1122 -10.86 39.16 53.05
CA VAL A 1122 -10.37 40.33 53.79
C VAL A 1122 -11.18 41.60 53.48
N ARG A 1123 -12.18 41.86 54.33
CA ARG A 1123 -12.35 43.21 54.90
C ARG A 1123 -11.11 43.46 55.79
N LEU A 1124 -10.18 44.29 55.32
CA LEU A 1124 -9.03 44.97 56.01
C LEU A 1124 -7.69 44.88 55.23
N SER A 1125 -7.51 45.86 54.33
CA SER A 1125 -6.27 46.53 53.85
C SER A 1125 -4.91 45.78 53.83
N TYR A 1126 -4.33 45.65 52.62
CA TYR A 1126 -2.96 45.16 52.32
C TYR A 1126 -2.08 46.27 51.72
N ILE A 1127 -0.80 46.37 52.12
CA ILE A 1127 0.25 47.19 51.46
C ILE A 1127 1.42 46.30 51.01
N GLU A 1128 1.95 46.59 49.82
CA GLU A 1128 2.95 45.79 49.10
C GLU A 1128 4.40 46.09 49.57
N PRO A 1129 5.25 45.09 49.87
CA PRO A 1129 6.64 45.31 50.28
C PRO A 1129 7.60 45.49 49.09
N VAL A 1130 8.54 46.44 49.21
CA VAL A 1130 9.60 46.69 48.22
C VAL A 1130 10.92 46.07 48.67
N SER A 1131 11.56 45.24 47.83
CA SER A 1131 12.88 44.63 48.11
C SER A 1131 14.05 45.51 47.69
N LEU A 1132 15.07 45.66 48.54
CA LEU A 1132 16.42 46.14 48.18
C LEU A 1132 17.52 45.52 49.07
N ASN A 1133 18.73 45.40 48.52
CA ASN A 1133 19.87 44.65 49.05
C ASN A 1133 20.63 45.31 50.22
N SER A 1134 20.93 44.45 51.22
CA SER A 1134 21.78 44.57 52.44
C SER A 1134 21.43 45.64 53.48
N ALA A 1135 20.92 45.18 54.63
CA ALA A 1135 20.43 46.00 55.73
C ALA A 1135 21.34 46.05 56.99
N PRO A 1136 21.42 47.19 57.70
CA PRO A 1136 22.12 47.33 58.98
C PRO A 1136 21.41 46.60 60.14
N HIS A 1137 22.07 46.44 61.30
CA HIS A 1137 21.56 45.71 62.46
C HIS A 1137 21.33 46.63 63.66
N LEU A 1138 20.27 46.36 64.43
CA LEU A 1138 19.93 47.06 65.67
C LEU A 1138 19.72 46.06 66.81
N ALA A 1139 20.44 46.25 67.92
CA ALA A 1139 20.37 45.35 69.08
C ALA A 1139 20.51 43.85 68.71
N GLY A 1140 21.36 43.54 67.72
CA GLY A 1140 21.62 42.18 67.25
C GLY A 1140 20.59 41.62 66.26
N ARG A 1141 19.52 42.35 65.91
CA ARG A 1141 18.55 41.96 64.86
C ARG A 1141 18.71 42.80 63.59
N PRO A 1142 18.62 42.19 62.39
CA PRO A 1142 18.58 42.94 61.13
C PRO A 1142 17.41 43.94 61.12
N VAL A 1143 17.68 45.18 60.76
CA VAL A 1143 16.67 46.25 60.67
C VAL A 1143 15.57 45.89 59.67
N GLU A 1144 15.90 45.11 58.64
CA GLU A 1144 14.94 44.59 57.67
C GLU A 1144 13.95 43.60 58.27
N LEU A 1145 14.38 42.75 59.20
CA LEU A 1145 13.46 41.88 59.94
C LEU A 1145 12.59 42.70 60.88
N MET A 1146 13.14 43.72 61.54
CA MET A 1146 12.33 44.63 62.37
C MET A 1146 11.34 45.44 61.52
N TYR A 1147 11.71 45.81 60.30
CA TYR A 1147 10.82 46.47 59.33
C TYR A 1147 9.72 45.52 58.85
N LEU A 1148 10.06 44.27 58.55
CA LEU A 1148 9.08 43.23 58.23
C LEU A 1148 8.16 42.94 59.42
N ASP A 1149 8.67 42.92 60.65
CA ASP A 1149 7.87 42.80 61.88
C ASP A 1149 6.90 43.99 61.98
N ALA A 1150 7.37 45.23 61.76
CA ALA A 1150 6.51 46.41 61.68
C ALA A 1150 5.39 46.26 60.63
N LEU A 1151 5.72 45.81 59.43
CA LEU A 1151 4.72 45.56 58.37
C LEU A 1151 3.78 44.42 58.74
N ASN A 1152 4.26 43.41 59.45
CA ASN A 1152 3.47 42.28 59.89
C ASN A 1152 2.48 42.70 60.99
N GLU A 1153 2.92 43.45 62.01
CA GLU A 1153 2.04 44.03 63.03
C GLU A 1153 0.98 44.95 62.40
N TRP A 1154 1.36 45.72 61.36
CA TRP A 1154 0.39 46.51 60.58
C TRP A 1154 -0.64 45.63 59.88
N ASN A 1155 -0.19 44.59 59.18
CA ASN A 1155 -1.05 43.65 58.45
C ASN A 1155 -1.95 42.83 59.39
N LEU A 1156 -1.55 42.67 60.66
CA LEU A 1156 -2.35 42.06 61.72
C LEU A 1156 -3.32 43.05 62.38
N GLY A 1157 -3.24 44.34 62.06
CA GLY A 1157 -4.13 45.40 62.53
C GLY A 1157 -3.67 46.14 63.78
N ASP A 1158 -2.48 45.84 64.33
CA ASP A 1158 -1.88 46.60 65.44
C ASP A 1158 -1.04 47.76 64.89
N GLU A 1159 -1.77 48.76 64.42
CA GLU A 1159 -1.24 49.97 63.81
C GLU A 1159 -0.32 50.76 64.77
N GLN A 1160 -0.62 50.76 66.07
CA GLN A 1160 0.15 51.50 67.06
C GLN A 1160 1.53 50.86 67.27
N SER A 1161 1.59 49.54 67.41
CA SER A 1161 2.84 48.79 67.54
C SER A 1161 3.69 48.89 66.27
N SER A 1162 3.06 48.75 65.09
CA SER A 1162 3.74 48.95 63.80
C SER A 1162 4.39 50.33 63.70
N ARG A 1163 3.65 51.40 64.00
CA ARG A 1163 4.17 52.78 63.94
C ARG A 1163 5.29 53.02 64.93
N ILE A 1164 5.22 52.46 66.15
CA ILE A 1164 6.31 52.55 67.14
C ILE A 1164 7.58 51.87 66.63
N ILE A 1165 7.45 50.71 65.99
CA ILE A 1165 8.59 49.98 65.42
C ILE A 1165 9.18 50.76 64.24
N LEU A 1166 8.34 51.29 63.34
CA LEU A 1166 8.76 52.13 62.21
C LEU A 1166 9.45 53.43 62.66
N ASP A 1167 8.87 54.16 63.62
CA ASP A 1167 9.47 55.39 64.19
C ASP A 1167 10.82 55.08 64.85
N ARG A 1168 10.93 53.96 65.57
CA ARG A 1168 12.20 53.54 66.19
C ARG A 1168 13.26 53.23 65.15
N ILE A 1169 12.90 52.54 64.06
CA ILE A 1169 13.82 52.29 62.93
C ILE A 1169 14.25 53.60 62.28
N MET A 1170 13.32 54.54 62.06
CA MET A 1170 13.60 55.83 61.44
C MET A 1170 14.44 56.77 62.32
N MET A 1171 14.26 56.76 63.64
CA MET A 1171 15.08 57.58 64.54
C MET A 1171 16.55 57.13 64.57
N GLN A 1172 16.80 55.82 64.52
CA GLN A 1172 18.16 55.27 64.61
C GLN A 1172 18.84 55.08 63.25
N PHE A 1173 18.06 54.85 62.18
CA PHE A 1173 18.53 54.77 60.80
C PHE A 1173 17.70 55.69 59.91
N PRO A 1174 17.86 57.02 60.02
CA PRO A 1174 17.03 58.00 59.30
C PRO A 1174 17.18 57.93 57.76
N HIS A 1175 18.19 57.23 57.25
CA HIS A 1175 18.41 56.98 55.83
C HIS A 1175 17.88 55.61 55.35
N TYR A 1176 17.28 54.78 56.22
CA TYR A 1176 16.65 53.53 55.81
C TYR A 1176 15.30 53.82 55.14
N VAL A 1177 15.37 54.05 53.83
CA VAL A 1177 14.28 54.50 52.97
C VAL A 1177 12.99 53.65 53.07
N PRO A 1178 13.04 52.31 53.20
CA PRO A 1178 11.82 51.50 53.28
C PRO A 1178 10.93 51.85 54.47
N ALA A 1179 11.50 51.95 55.68
CA ALA A 1179 10.75 52.31 56.88
C ALA A 1179 10.15 53.71 56.79
N LYS A 1180 10.93 54.68 56.26
CA LYS A 1180 10.47 56.05 56.04
C LYS A 1180 9.31 56.13 55.02
N ARG A 1181 9.43 55.44 53.89
CA ARG A 1181 8.36 55.39 52.87
C ARG A 1181 7.10 54.70 53.40
N ALA A 1182 7.24 53.58 54.10
CA ALA A 1182 6.10 52.90 54.70
C ALA A 1182 5.41 53.82 55.71
N TYR A 1183 6.17 54.46 56.62
CA TYR A 1183 5.61 55.42 57.57
C TYR A 1183 4.92 56.62 56.89
N GLU A 1184 5.51 57.15 55.82
CA GLU A 1184 4.90 58.23 55.01
C GLU A 1184 3.62 57.76 54.30
N GLN A 1185 3.61 56.57 53.68
CA GLN A 1185 2.41 55.99 53.03
C GLN A 1185 1.29 55.72 54.02
N LEU A 1186 1.62 55.20 55.20
CA LEU A 1186 0.69 54.97 56.30
C LEU A 1186 0.10 56.27 56.87
N ASN A 1187 0.76 57.41 56.65
CA ASN A 1187 0.26 58.74 57.02
C ASN A 1187 -0.46 59.46 55.87
N GLN A 1188 -0.23 59.08 54.61
CA GLN A 1188 -0.89 59.67 53.43
C GLN A 1188 -2.33 59.17 53.21
N THR A 1189 -2.69 57.98 53.70
CA THR A 1189 -4.04 57.39 53.57
C THR A 1189 -5.15 58.16 54.29
N LEU A 1190 -4.83 59.19 55.07
CA LEU A 1190 -5.82 60.10 55.65
C LEU A 1190 -6.33 61.17 54.66
N ASN A 1191 -5.67 61.43 53.53
CA ASN A 1191 -6.08 62.48 52.59
C ASN A 1191 -5.74 62.14 51.12
N SER A 1192 -6.59 61.39 50.38
CA SER A 1192 -6.86 61.62 48.94
C SER A 1192 -7.86 60.63 48.31
N PRO A 1193 -8.75 61.08 47.39
CA PRO A 1193 -9.72 60.23 46.70
C PRO A 1193 -9.26 59.75 45.30
N ILE A 1194 -9.37 58.43 45.09
CA ILE A 1194 -9.85 57.66 43.92
C ILE A 1194 -9.52 58.12 42.46
N PHE A 1195 -8.85 57.19 41.74
CA PHE A 1195 -8.70 56.89 40.29
C PHE A 1195 -7.99 57.86 39.31
N GLY A 1196 -7.11 57.25 38.50
CA GLY A 1196 -6.52 57.72 37.24
C GLY A 1196 -5.74 56.60 36.59
#